data_AF-A0A803LQG3-F1
#
_entry.id   AF-A0A803LQG3-F1
#
_cell.length_a   1.000
_cell.length_b   1.000
_cell.length_c   1.000
_cell.angle_alpha   90.00
_cell.angle_beta   90.00
_cell.angle_gamma   90.00
#
_symmetry.space_group_name_H-M   'P 1'
#
loop_
_entity.id
_entity.type
_entity.pdbx_description
1 polymer ?
#
loop_
_entity_poly.entity_id
_entity_poly.type
_entity_poly.pdbx_seq_one_letter_code
_entity_poly.pdbx_strand_id
1 'polypeptide(L)'
;MRCPKGTVLVKRIQEKDLMMEISSKIYDTKFSTSNSSKFGHPNDVQQVNEVASIGVSTPNTGAAGKINIWYLNDVKPDQLSDATFYVRSGDGFNVNAIVAGWAVNPYLNLNSPTLYTYWTIDSGKSTGCNNALCPGFVQTSQRVTLGQALSPVSTRLGHQYFLDLSIQQDVKTKNWFLLNGEETVGYWPKELFTSLANGATEAGWGGEIKSPITEPTPAMGSGRFSKENFSVACLMKWLELRAPQGFPDEKAIEYYMTRPGCYDIWHGTSPGLEATTSQDEKSMVKNQLHLINKPSIKSFMTKHGDIVDCVDINKQFAFDHPLLQNHSIQMKPNFMVSEQTTSTRRSSTTLTPSQVLPKHMRCPRGSVPIRRIQEEDLAMQKFSPLFGMKFSTTNFTKSVSLNANDLLPGHQIATLVVATKNLGANGVINVWNPEVTQDQLTVASVFVASDDVSGVNGVSAGWVVNPSVFGQNNTRFYAYWTKDSGKNTGCYDGLCPGFVQVSQKVTPGLALQPVSTYQGEQRFINISIKQELKTKNWWLFFGDEGVGYWPKELFGTLGDGATRAGWGGEIYTSPKEAAPGMGSGHFPEEGPNKACVIYGLSLVGTEKPPAEEDLKMGVSKPDCYKVKYGGDSGGQFGHFMLFGGPPNCKSIT
;
A
#
# COMPACT_ATOMS: atom_id res chain seq x y z
N MET A 1 -26.29 -6.53 -1.95
CA MET A 1 -27.71 -6.90 -2.21
C MET A 1 -28.58 -5.71 -1.84
N ARG A 2 -29.77 -5.53 -2.44
CA ARG A 2 -30.72 -4.45 -2.08
C ARG A 2 -32.10 -5.05 -1.86
N CYS A 3 -32.67 -4.85 -0.68
CA CYS A 3 -34.02 -5.33 -0.37
C CYS A 3 -35.10 -4.50 -1.10
N PRO A 4 -36.31 -5.06 -1.35
CA PRO A 4 -37.45 -4.31 -1.90
C PRO A 4 -37.81 -3.06 -1.09
N LYS A 5 -38.44 -2.07 -1.73
CA LYS A 5 -38.93 -0.85 -1.06
C LYS A 5 -39.90 -1.23 0.08
N GLY A 6 -39.72 -0.64 1.26
CA GLY A 6 -40.51 -0.95 2.46
C GLY A 6 -39.99 -2.15 3.28
N THR A 7 -38.87 -2.75 2.89
CA THR A 7 -38.20 -3.82 3.66
C THR A 7 -36.77 -3.41 4.03
N VAL A 8 -36.19 -4.08 5.03
CA VAL A 8 -34.82 -3.85 5.52
C VAL A 8 -33.99 -5.12 5.40
N LEU A 9 -32.67 -4.97 5.31
CA LEU A 9 -31.76 -6.11 5.23
C LEU A 9 -31.37 -6.56 6.63
N VAL A 10 -31.71 -7.78 7.05
CA VAL A 10 -31.35 -8.29 8.38
C VAL A 10 -30.57 -9.59 8.26
N LYS A 11 -29.48 -9.74 9.03
CA LYS A 11 -28.75 -11.01 9.13
C LYS A 11 -29.66 -12.05 9.79
N ARG A 12 -29.82 -13.22 9.16
CA ARG A 12 -30.51 -14.35 9.79
C ARG A 12 -29.71 -14.84 11.00
N ILE A 13 -30.29 -14.75 12.19
CA ILE A 13 -29.70 -15.22 13.44
C ILE A 13 -29.61 -16.75 13.41
N GLN A 14 -28.43 -17.29 13.75
CA GLN A 14 -28.15 -18.71 13.90
C GLN A 14 -27.87 -19.05 15.37
N GLU A 15 -27.92 -20.34 15.72
CA GLU A 15 -27.62 -20.84 17.07
C GLU A 15 -26.27 -20.34 17.61
N LYS A 16 -25.23 -20.32 16.76
CA LYS A 16 -23.92 -19.77 17.11
C LYS A 16 -23.96 -18.28 17.48
N ASP A 17 -24.82 -17.47 16.84
CA ASP A 17 -24.93 -16.05 17.16
C ASP A 17 -25.54 -15.87 18.57
N LEU A 18 -26.45 -16.76 18.98
CA LEU A 18 -27.02 -16.79 20.33
C LEU A 18 -25.99 -17.24 21.39
N MET A 19 -25.06 -18.13 21.04
CA MET A 19 -23.99 -18.55 21.95
C MET A 19 -23.07 -17.37 22.34
N MET A 20 -22.85 -16.41 21.45
CA MET A 20 -22.13 -15.18 21.78
C MET A 20 -22.88 -14.36 22.83
N GLU A 21 -24.20 -14.18 22.66
CA GLU A 21 -25.00 -13.39 23.58
C GLU A 21 -25.07 -14.06 24.96
N ILE A 22 -25.26 -15.38 25.00
CA ILE A 22 -25.27 -16.19 26.23
C ILE A 22 -23.90 -16.10 26.92
N SER A 23 -22.80 -16.28 26.19
CA SER A 23 -21.45 -16.12 26.73
C SER A 23 -21.25 -14.69 27.27
N SER A 24 -21.65 -13.65 26.53
CA SER A 24 -21.50 -12.27 27.01
C SER A 24 -22.27 -11.99 28.30
N LYS A 25 -23.49 -12.54 28.45
CA LYS A 25 -24.37 -12.28 29.61
C LYS A 25 -24.02 -13.06 30.86
N ILE A 26 -23.38 -14.23 30.74
CA ILE A 26 -22.92 -15.00 31.91
C ILE A 26 -21.69 -14.31 32.55
N TYR A 27 -20.95 -13.48 31.80
CA TYR A 27 -19.61 -13.04 32.19
C TYR A 27 -19.37 -11.51 32.19
N ASP A 28 -20.38 -10.64 32.00
CA ASP A 28 -20.15 -9.19 31.79
C ASP A 28 -20.15 -8.27 33.04
N THR A 29 -19.06 -7.51 33.18
CA THR A 29 -19.03 -6.13 33.69
C THR A 29 -18.22 -5.27 32.71
N LYS A 30 -18.88 -4.69 31.69
CA LYS A 30 -18.22 -3.97 30.57
C LYS A 30 -17.70 -2.58 30.92
N PHE A 31 -18.08 -1.99 32.06
CA PHE A 31 -17.75 -0.59 32.38
C PHE A 31 -17.30 -0.35 33.83
N SER A 32 -16.69 -1.34 34.49
CA SER A 32 -16.14 -1.16 35.84
C SER A 32 -14.85 -0.33 35.79
N THR A 33 -14.94 0.94 36.17
CA THR A 33 -13.78 1.75 36.52
C THR A 33 -13.24 1.28 37.87
N SER A 34 -12.03 0.73 37.89
CA SER A 34 -11.19 0.42 39.06
C SER A 34 -11.62 -0.73 39.98
N ASN A 35 -10.67 -1.64 40.24
CA ASN A 35 -10.62 -2.59 41.36
C ASN A 35 -11.91 -3.33 41.74
N SER A 36 -12.22 -4.44 41.07
CA SER A 36 -13.04 -5.51 41.68
C SER A 36 -12.32 -6.85 41.61
N SER A 37 -11.33 -7.02 42.49
CA SER A 37 -10.98 -8.35 42.96
C SER A 37 -12.00 -8.77 44.01
N LYS A 38 -12.42 -10.04 43.94
CA LYS A 38 -13.26 -10.79 44.89
C LYS A 38 -14.77 -10.58 44.75
N PHE A 39 -15.45 -11.51 44.08
CA PHE A 39 -16.54 -12.36 44.61
C PHE A 39 -17.18 -13.12 43.43
N GLY A 40 -16.94 -14.43 43.35
CA GLY A 40 -17.57 -15.33 42.37
C GLY A 40 -17.40 -16.78 42.82
N HIS A 41 -18.44 -17.60 42.64
CA HIS A 41 -18.50 -19.00 43.06
C HIS A 41 -17.44 -19.87 42.34
N PRO A 42 -17.06 -21.06 42.86
CA PRO A 42 -15.92 -21.84 42.39
C PRO A 42 -15.97 -22.36 40.94
N ASN A 43 -17.06 -22.16 40.21
CA ASN A 43 -17.29 -22.69 38.87
C ASN A 43 -17.40 -21.62 37.77
N ASP A 44 -17.24 -20.32 38.09
CA ASP A 44 -17.23 -19.27 37.07
C ASP A 44 -15.83 -19.16 36.45
N VAL A 45 -15.73 -19.48 35.15
CA VAL A 45 -14.54 -19.16 34.35
C VAL A 45 -14.39 -17.64 34.33
N GLN A 46 -13.52 -17.12 35.17
CA GLN A 46 -13.19 -15.69 35.19
C GLN A 46 -12.63 -15.29 33.81
N GLN A 47 -13.18 -14.25 33.19
CA GLN A 47 -12.66 -13.66 31.96
C GLN A 47 -11.80 -12.42 32.27
N VAL A 48 -10.86 -12.16 31.36
CA VAL A 48 -10.09 -10.92 31.29
C VAL A 48 -10.72 -10.02 30.23
N ASN A 49 -10.96 -8.77 30.62
CA ASN A 49 -11.31 -7.70 29.69
C ASN A 49 -10.14 -6.71 29.64
N GLU A 50 -9.58 -6.48 28.46
CA GLU A 50 -8.49 -5.52 28.27
C GLU A 50 -8.88 -4.46 27.24
N VAL A 51 -8.58 -3.20 27.56
CA VAL A 51 -8.93 -2.02 26.75
C VAL A 51 -7.67 -1.22 26.46
N ALA A 52 -7.58 -0.70 25.23
CA ALA A 52 -6.69 0.40 24.87
C ALA A 52 -7.49 1.44 24.07
N SER A 53 -7.78 2.58 24.70
CA SER A 53 -8.59 3.64 24.08
C SER A 53 -8.19 5.03 24.54
N ILE A 54 -8.54 6.03 23.72
CA ILE A 54 -8.59 7.42 24.14
C ILE A 54 -10.05 7.80 24.44
N GLY A 55 -10.25 8.68 25.40
CA GLY A 55 -11.56 9.23 25.76
C GLY A 55 -11.52 10.74 25.92
N VAL A 56 -12.67 11.36 25.70
CA VAL A 56 -12.90 12.79 25.91
C VAL A 56 -14.12 12.97 26.80
N SER A 57 -13.87 13.42 28.03
CA SER A 57 -14.89 13.68 29.06
C SER A 57 -15.52 15.07 28.86
N THR A 58 -16.37 15.21 27.83
CA THR A 58 -17.10 16.45 27.56
C THR A 58 -18.53 16.19 27.09
N PRO A 59 -19.50 17.06 27.44
CA PRO A 59 -20.85 16.99 26.89
C PRO A 59 -20.82 17.00 25.36
N ASN A 60 -21.36 15.95 24.74
CA ASN A 60 -21.34 15.74 23.31
C ASN A 60 -22.61 15.04 22.82
N THR A 61 -22.82 15.08 21.52
CA THR A 61 -23.98 14.46 20.83
C THR A 61 -23.54 13.40 19.84
N GLY A 62 -22.30 12.91 19.94
CA GLY A 62 -21.80 11.90 19.02
C GLY A 62 -20.30 11.85 18.85
N ALA A 63 -19.88 10.73 18.28
CA ALA A 63 -18.52 10.42 17.89
C ALA A 63 -18.52 9.90 16.45
N ALA A 64 -17.47 10.22 15.70
CA ALA A 64 -17.27 9.68 14.36
C ALA A 64 -15.79 9.43 14.09
N GLY A 65 -15.53 8.71 12.99
CA GLY A 65 -14.21 8.55 12.44
C GLY A 65 -14.13 7.40 11.45
N LYS A 66 -12.91 7.18 10.95
CA LYS A 66 -12.61 6.07 10.07
C LYS A 66 -11.71 5.05 10.75
N ILE A 67 -12.16 3.81 10.83
CA ILE A 67 -11.43 2.69 11.45
C ILE A 67 -10.86 1.80 10.35
N ASN A 68 -9.54 1.59 10.30
CA ASN A 68 -9.02 0.58 9.39
C ASN A 68 -9.47 -0.83 9.82
N ILE A 69 -9.86 -1.63 8.84
CA ILE A 69 -10.48 -2.95 9.06
C ILE A 69 -9.38 -4.00 9.00
N TRP A 70 -9.28 -4.91 9.97
CA TRP A 70 -8.26 -5.96 9.99
C TRP A 70 -8.84 -7.36 10.11
N TYR A 71 -8.11 -8.32 9.56
CA TYR A 71 -8.36 -9.75 9.76
C TYR A 71 -7.43 -10.27 10.87
N LEU A 72 -7.98 -11.01 11.83
CA LEU A 72 -7.25 -11.58 12.96
C LEU A 72 -7.42 -13.09 12.98
N ASN A 73 -6.31 -13.82 12.90
CA ASN A 73 -6.31 -15.27 12.68
C ASN A 73 -6.31 -16.07 14.00
N ASP A 74 -6.04 -15.40 15.11
CA ASP A 74 -5.70 -15.96 16.41
C ASP A 74 -6.82 -15.81 17.45
N VAL A 75 -7.95 -15.21 17.07
CA VAL A 75 -9.13 -15.10 17.94
C VAL A 75 -9.84 -16.45 18.04
N LYS A 76 -9.93 -16.99 19.26
CA LYS A 76 -10.62 -18.26 19.55
C LYS A 76 -12.13 -18.06 19.76
N PRO A 77 -12.96 -19.12 19.66
CA PRO A 77 -14.42 -18.98 19.75
C PRO A 77 -14.92 -18.27 21.02
N ASP A 78 -14.28 -18.52 22.16
CA ASP A 78 -14.55 -17.90 23.46
C ASP A 78 -13.89 -16.53 23.67
N GLN A 79 -13.31 -15.96 22.62
CA GLN A 79 -12.63 -14.66 22.64
C GLN A 79 -13.34 -13.63 21.76
N LEU A 80 -13.11 -12.35 22.08
CA LEU A 80 -13.55 -11.21 21.28
C LEU A 80 -12.37 -10.28 21.08
N SER A 81 -12.27 -9.70 19.89
CA SER A 81 -11.40 -8.55 19.63
C SER A 81 -12.14 -7.54 18.78
N ASP A 82 -12.16 -6.29 19.22
CA ASP A 82 -12.82 -5.21 18.50
C ASP A 82 -11.97 -3.96 18.34
N ALA A 83 -12.39 -3.14 17.38
CA ALA A 83 -11.93 -1.77 17.19
C ALA A 83 -13.17 -0.90 16.99
N THR A 84 -13.43 -0.01 17.94
CA THR A 84 -14.71 0.65 18.10
C THR A 84 -14.58 2.11 18.52
N PHE A 85 -15.68 2.83 18.32
CA PHE A 85 -15.96 4.10 18.95
C PHE A 85 -17.09 3.90 19.97
N TYR A 86 -17.10 4.70 21.03
CA TYR A 86 -18.18 4.69 22.00
C TYR A 86 -18.63 6.09 22.38
N VAL A 87 -19.90 6.17 22.78
CA VAL A 87 -20.47 7.30 23.52
C VAL A 87 -21.06 6.75 24.81
N ARG A 88 -20.83 7.44 25.93
CA ARG A 88 -21.37 7.03 27.23
C ARG A 88 -21.80 8.20 28.11
N SER A 89 -22.70 7.90 29.02
CA SER A 89 -23.18 8.83 30.05
C SER A 89 -23.62 8.08 31.29
N GLY A 90 -23.49 8.72 32.46
CA GLY A 90 -23.82 8.15 33.77
C GLY A 90 -22.59 7.91 34.62
N ASP A 91 -22.81 7.45 35.85
CA ASP A 91 -21.78 7.25 36.87
C ASP A 91 -21.82 5.83 37.48
N GLY A 92 -20.67 5.41 37.99
CA GLY A 92 -20.48 4.14 38.67
C GLY A 92 -21.00 2.93 37.87
N PHE A 93 -22.10 2.35 38.37
CA PHE A 93 -22.65 1.11 37.82
C PHE A 93 -23.86 1.31 36.88
N ASN A 94 -24.28 2.55 36.63
CA ASN A 94 -25.45 2.89 35.82
C ASN A 94 -25.03 3.66 34.57
N VAL A 95 -24.06 3.12 33.83
CA VAL A 95 -23.55 3.75 32.61
C VAL A 95 -24.39 3.28 31.44
N ASN A 96 -24.98 4.24 30.72
CA ASN A 96 -25.54 4.03 29.40
C ASN A 96 -24.42 4.17 28.38
N ALA A 97 -24.27 3.20 27.49
CA ALA A 97 -23.24 3.22 26.47
C ALA A 97 -23.78 2.70 25.14
N ILE A 98 -23.28 3.28 24.06
CA ILE A 98 -23.43 2.78 22.69
C ILE A 98 -22.02 2.67 22.10
N VAL A 99 -21.73 1.52 21.53
CA VAL A 99 -20.44 1.17 20.92
C VAL A 99 -20.71 0.76 19.47
N ALA A 100 -19.89 1.22 18.53
CA ALA A 100 -19.96 0.80 17.14
C ALA A 100 -18.57 0.73 16.50
N GLY A 101 -18.36 -0.27 15.65
CA GLY A 101 -17.08 -0.53 15.02
C GLY A 101 -17.09 -1.82 14.24
N TRP A 102 -15.97 -2.54 14.29
CA TRP A 102 -15.91 -3.91 13.83
C TRP A 102 -15.35 -4.83 14.90
N ALA A 103 -15.78 -6.08 14.89
CA ALA A 103 -15.28 -7.11 15.80
C ALA A 103 -15.00 -8.42 15.07
N VAL A 104 -14.01 -9.15 15.57
CA VAL A 104 -13.71 -10.53 15.23
C VAL A 104 -14.12 -11.41 16.41
N ASN A 105 -15.04 -12.32 16.14
CA ASN A 105 -15.41 -13.41 17.04
C ASN A 105 -15.81 -14.62 16.17
N PRO A 106 -15.22 -15.80 16.38
CA PRO A 106 -15.48 -16.96 15.52
C PRO A 106 -16.94 -17.44 15.51
N TYR A 107 -17.75 -17.14 16.55
CA TYR A 107 -19.17 -17.41 16.54
C TYR A 107 -19.96 -16.44 15.65
N LEU A 108 -19.56 -15.17 15.55
CA LEU A 108 -20.19 -14.18 14.66
C LEU A 108 -19.97 -14.52 13.19
N ASN A 109 -18.71 -14.80 12.84
CA ASN A 109 -18.28 -15.18 11.50
C ASN A 109 -16.83 -15.69 11.55
N LEU A 110 -16.52 -16.85 10.96
CA LEU A 110 -15.19 -17.50 11.02
C LEU A 110 -14.05 -16.49 10.76
N ASN A 111 -13.44 -16.01 11.85
CA ASN A 111 -12.30 -15.09 11.94
C ASN A 111 -12.37 -13.80 11.09
N SER A 112 -13.53 -13.49 10.51
CA SER A 112 -13.69 -12.32 9.63
C SER A 112 -14.22 -11.13 10.41
N PRO A 113 -13.69 -9.91 10.21
CA PRO A 113 -14.22 -8.73 10.86
C PRO A 113 -15.67 -8.50 10.42
N THR A 114 -16.54 -8.23 11.38
CA THR A 114 -17.96 -7.97 11.14
C THR A 114 -18.34 -6.60 11.65
N LEU A 115 -19.29 -5.92 10.98
CA LEU A 115 -19.88 -4.69 11.50
C LEU A 115 -20.51 -5.01 12.86
N TYR A 116 -20.03 -4.35 13.91
CA TYR A 116 -20.34 -4.68 15.29
C TYR A 116 -20.89 -3.48 16.02
N THR A 117 -21.86 -3.73 16.89
CA THR A 117 -22.34 -2.75 17.85
C THR A 117 -22.70 -3.43 19.16
N TYR A 118 -22.57 -2.66 20.25
CA TYR A 118 -23.03 -3.04 21.57
C TYR A 118 -23.70 -1.86 22.24
N TRP A 119 -24.77 -2.09 23.01
CA TRP A 119 -25.34 -1.06 23.86
C TRP A 119 -25.82 -1.62 25.21
N THR A 120 -25.84 -0.76 26.22
CA THR A 120 -26.29 -1.06 27.59
C THR A 120 -26.81 0.21 28.27
N ILE A 121 -27.58 0.03 29.35
CA ILE A 121 -28.09 1.10 30.22
C ILE A 121 -27.63 0.95 31.68
N ASP A 122 -26.91 -0.12 32.00
CA ASP A 122 -26.53 -0.50 33.36
C ASP A 122 -25.13 -1.14 33.41
N SER A 123 -24.21 -0.62 32.59
CA SER A 123 -22.83 -1.10 32.54
C SER A 123 -22.66 -2.58 32.19
N GLY A 124 -23.65 -3.20 31.55
CA GLY A 124 -23.62 -4.61 31.16
C GLY A 124 -24.20 -5.59 32.20
N LYS A 125 -24.75 -5.10 33.33
CA LYS A 125 -25.14 -5.96 34.46
C LYS A 125 -26.34 -6.85 34.17
N SER A 126 -27.44 -6.24 33.75
CA SER A 126 -28.68 -6.90 33.37
C SER A 126 -29.12 -6.53 31.96
N THR A 127 -28.59 -5.40 31.44
CA THR A 127 -28.81 -4.95 30.07
C THR A 127 -27.52 -4.97 29.29
N GLY A 128 -27.61 -5.29 28.02
CA GLY A 128 -26.44 -5.50 27.18
C GLY A 128 -26.90 -6.23 25.95
N CYS A 129 -26.57 -5.68 24.79
CA CYS A 129 -26.99 -6.28 23.54
C CYS A 129 -25.96 -6.15 22.46
N ASN A 130 -25.51 -7.29 21.93
CA ASN A 130 -24.65 -7.32 20.77
C ASN A 130 -25.50 -7.31 19.49
N ASN A 131 -25.16 -6.43 18.55
CA ASN A 131 -25.83 -6.30 17.26
C ASN A 131 -27.37 -6.16 17.40
N ALA A 132 -28.12 -6.92 16.61
CA ALA A 132 -29.58 -7.01 16.66
C ALA A 132 -30.05 -8.31 17.33
N LEU A 133 -29.24 -8.91 18.21
CA LEU A 133 -29.58 -10.16 18.92
C LEU A 133 -30.65 -9.96 20.00
N CYS A 134 -30.99 -8.71 20.30
CA CYS A 134 -31.95 -8.31 21.31
C CYS A 134 -32.72 -7.07 20.84
N PRO A 135 -33.95 -6.85 21.36
CA PRO A 135 -34.77 -5.71 20.98
C PRO A 135 -34.11 -4.38 21.36
N GLY A 136 -34.22 -3.37 20.49
CA GLY A 136 -33.81 -2.00 20.81
C GLY A 136 -33.23 -1.23 19.63
N PHE A 137 -32.53 -1.90 18.73
CA PHE A 137 -32.04 -1.27 17.51
C PHE A 137 -33.10 -1.31 16.40
N VAL A 138 -33.48 -0.14 15.88
CA VAL A 138 -34.38 -0.01 14.73
C VAL A 138 -33.54 0.09 13.46
N GLN A 139 -33.45 -1.01 12.73
CA GLN A 139 -32.73 -1.06 11.47
C GLN A 139 -33.51 -0.41 10.34
N THR A 140 -32.85 0.43 9.53
CA THR A 140 -33.48 1.17 8.43
C THR A 140 -32.81 0.94 7.08
N SER A 141 -31.55 0.52 7.05
CA SER A 141 -30.82 0.29 5.80
C SER A 141 -31.32 -0.93 5.02
N GLN A 142 -31.31 -0.78 3.70
CA GLN A 142 -31.55 -1.86 2.73
C GLN A 142 -30.27 -2.51 2.21
N ARG A 143 -29.10 -2.02 2.63
CA ARG A 143 -27.79 -2.32 2.06
C ARG A 143 -26.79 -2.80 3.09
N VAL A 144 -26.89 -2.28 4.32
CA VAL A 144 -25.98 -2.54 5.43
C VAL A 144 -26.76 -3.24 6.54
N THR A 145 -26.18 -4.30 7.10
CA THR A 145 -26.74 -4.97 8.29
C THR A 145 -25.70 -5.19 9.37
N LEU A 146 -26.13 -5.10 10.62
CA LEU A 146 -25.31 -5.48 11.77
C LEU A 146 -24.91 -6.96 11.64
N GLY A 147 -23.68 -7.29 12.05
CA GLY A 147 -23.09 -8.62 11.93
C GLY A 147 -22.70 -9.03 10.50
N GLN A 148 -22.79 -8.14 9.50
CA GLN A 148 -22.29 -8.43 8.15
C GLN A 148 -20.77 -8.53 8.13
N ALA A 149 -20.23 -9.46 7.33
CA ALA A 149 -18.80 -9.53 7.06
C ALA A 149 -18.33 -8.25 6.36
N LEU A 150 -17.18 -7.74 6.79
CA LEU A 150 -16.52 -6.61 6.14
C LEU A 150 -15.46 -7.13 5.17
N SER A 151 -15.49 -6.61 3.95
CA SER A 151 -14.53 -6.92 2.91
C SER A 151 -14.51 -5.77 1.90
N PRO A 152 -13.34 -5.41 1.34
CA PRO A 152 -12.00 -5.92 1.66
C PRO A 152 -11.48 -5.46 3.04
N VAL A 153 -10.41 -6.12 3.52
CA VAL A 153 -9.75 -5.85 4.81
C VAL A 153 -8.32 -5.37 4.57
N SER A 154 -7.79 -4.57 5.50
CA SER A 154 -6.45 -3.99 5.42
C SER A 154 -5.37 -5.05 5.52
N THR A 155 -4.26 -4.80 4.83
CA THR A 155 -3.07 -5.65 4.89
C THR A 155 -1.89 -4.87 5.47
N ARG A 156 -0.94 -5.59 6.08
CA ARG A 156 0.25 -4.97 6.65
C ARG A 156 1.01 -4.22 5.56
N LEU A 157 1.30 -2.96 5.87
CA LEU A 157 1.89 -1.91 5.05
C LEU A 157 1.04 -1.48 3.82
N GLY A 158 -0.16 -2.05 3.65
CA GLY A 158 -0.80 -2.16 2.34
C GLY A 158 -2.05 -1.39 2.07
N HIS A 159 -2.89 -1.88 1.14
CA HIS A 159 -4.18 -1.24 0.94
C HIS A 159 -4.90 -1.22 2.29
N GLN A 160 -5.09 -0.02 2.80
CA GLN A 160 -5.79 0.21 4.05
C GLN A 160 -7.25 0.46 3.70
N TYR A 161 -8.13 -0.37 4.22
CA TYR A 161 -9.56 -0.23 4.01
C TYR A 161 -10.20 0.26 5.29
N PHE A 162 -11.01 1.31 5.17
CA PHE A 162 -11.58 1.99 6.30
C PHE A 162 -13.09 1.84 6.35
N LEU A 163 -13.61 1.56 7.54
CA LEU A 163 -15.01 1.67 7.88
C LEU A 163 -15.27 3.09 8.39
N ASP A 164 -16.16 3.82 7.73
CA ASP A 164 -16.50 5.21 8.04
C ASP A 164 -17.76 5.25 8.89
N LEU A 165 -17.63 5.31 10.22
CA LEU A 165 -18.77 5.22 11.13
C LEU A 165 -19.02 6.51 11.88
N SER A 166 -20.30 6.71 12.21
CA SER A 166 -20.68 7.73 13.17
C SER A 166 -21.86 7.31 14.04
N ILE A 167 -21.75 7.61 15.33
CA ILE A 167 -22.82 7.54 16.32
C ILE A 167 -23.25 8.96 16.62
N GLN A 168 -24.50 9.32 16.34
CA GLN A 168 -24.98 10.71 16.43
C GLN A 168 -26.36 10.78 17.04
N GLN A 169 -26.58 11.69 17.98
CA GLN A 169 -27.90 11.98 18.50
C GLN A 169 -28.64 12.95 17.57
N ASP A 170 -29.85 12.58 17.16
CA ASP A 170 -30.71 13.46 16.40
C ASP A 170 -31.21 14.64 17.26
N VAL A 171 -31.17 15.83 16.68
CA VAL A 171 -31.46 17.08 17.41
C VAL A 171 -32.92 17.13 17.86
N LYS A 172 -33.86 16.60 17.06
CA LYS A 172 -35.30 16.72 17.28
C LYS A 172 -35.86 15.58 18.12
N THR A 173 -35.61 14.34 17.70
CA THR A 173 -36.14 13.13 18.31
C THR A 173 -35.31 12.65 19.50
N LYS A 174 -34.04 13.05 19.57
CA LYS A 174 -33.04 12.55 20.53
C LYS A 174 -32.68 11.07 20.38
N ASN A 175 -33.12 10.43 19.29
CA ASN A 175 -32.69 9.07 18.94
C ASN A 175 -31.21 9.05 18.55
N TRP A 176 -30.52 7.97 18.86
CA TRP A 176 -29.12 7.77 18.51
C TRP A 176 -29.00 7.01 17.20
N PHE A 177 -28.46 7.62 16.16
CA PHE A 177 -28.29 7.04 14.84
C PHE A 177 -26.89 6.43 14.66
N LEU A 178 -26.84 5.29 13.97
CA LEU A 178 -25.63 4.70 13.43
C LEU A 178 -25.57 4.93 11.91
N LEU A 179 -24.49 5.55 11.46
CA LEU A 179 -24.22 5.85 10.06
C LEU A 179 -22.97 5.09 9.59
N ASN A 180 -23.00 4.63 8.33
CA ASN A 180 -21.84 4.10 7.61
C ASN A 180 -21.63 4.93 6.32
N GLY A 181 -20.72 5.90 6.37
CA GLY A 181 -20.64 6.97 5.37
C GLY A 181 -21.95 7.75 5.28
N GLU A 182 -22.55 7.80 4.09
CA GLU A 182 -23.85 8.44 3.86
C GLU A 182 -25.05 7.52 4.15
N GLU A 183 -24.83 6.23 4.38
CA GLU A 183 -25.90 5.27 4.61
C GLU A 183 -26.31 5.26 6.09
N THR A 184 -27.58 5.55 6.37
CA THR A 184 -28.17 5.33 7.71
C THR A 184 -28.42 3.85 7.94
N VAL A 185 -27.66 3.24 8.85
CA VAL A 185 -27.81 1.82 9.21
C VAL A 185 -29.10 1.62 10.00
N GLY A 186 -29.34 2.48 10.99
CA GLY A 186 -30.48 2.42 11.90
C GLY A 186 -30.30 3.35 13.08
N TYR A 187 -31.14 3.19 14.11
CA TYR A 187 -31.09 4.00 15.32
C TYR A 187 -31.56 3.27 16.58
N TRP A 188 -31.11 3.75 17.73
CA TRP A 188 -31.65 3.41 19.05
C TRP A 188 -32.62 4.51 19.50
N PRO A 189 -33.87 4.17 19.84
CA PRO A 189 -34.83 5.12 20.41
C PRO A 189 -34.31 5.72 21.73
N LYS A 190 -34.56 7.01 21.97
CA LYS A 190 -34.15 7.67 23.21
C LYS A 190 -34.74 7.00 24.46
N GLU A 191 -35.92 6.38 24.33
CA GLU A 191 -36.68 5.77 25.43
C GLU A 191 -35.97 4.56 26.02
N LEU A 192 -34.99 3.99 25.30
CA LEU A 192 -34.12 2.95 25.84
C LEU A 192 -33.21 3.51 26.92
N PHE A 193 -32.80 4.77 26.82
CA PHE A 193 -31.74 5.33 27.64
C PHE A 193 -32.28 6.23 28.74
N THR A 194 -31.58 6.23 29.87
CA THR A 194 -31.81 7.14 30.99
C THR A 194 -30.89 8.35 30.86
N SER A 195 -29.57 8.15 30.94
CA SER A 195 -28.60 9.24 30.87
C SER A 195 -28.32 9.69 29.42
N LEU A 196 -28.10 8.75 28.49
CA LEU A 196 -27.88 9.03 27.06
C LEU A 196 -29.08 9.68 26.36
N ALA A 197 -30.27 9.71 26.97
CA ALA A 197 -31.42 10.43 26.43
C ALA A 197 -31.15 11.94 26.28
N ASN A 198 -30.21 12.50 27.07
CA ASN A 198 -29.88 13.92 27.10
C ASN A 198 -28.55 14.26 26.41
N GLY A 199 -27.94 13.30 25.70
CA GLY A 199 -26.59 13.42 25.14
C GLY A 199 -25.59 12.58 25.92
N ALA A 200 -24.35 12.57 25.47
CA ALA A 200 -23.26 11.85 26.10
C ALA A 200 -22.38 12.79 26.93
N THR A 201 -21.81 12.29 28.01
CA THR A 201 -20.81 13.03 28.81
C THR A 201 -19.39 12.65 28.43
N GLU A 202 -19.23 11.57 27.67
CA GLU A 202 -17.95 11.10 27.20
C GLU A 202 -18.08 10.39 25.85
N ALA A 203 -17.03 10.48 25.05
CA ALA A 203 -16.85 9.70 23.84
C ALA A 203 -15.41 9.21 23.73
N GLY A 204 -15.20 8.06 23.08
CA GLY A 204 -13.86 7.51 22.92
C GLY A 204 -13.66 6.61 21.70
N TRP A 205 -12.39 6.30 21.45
CA TRP A 205 -11.90 5.59 20.27
C TRP A 205 -10.81 4.61 20.70
N GLY A 206 -10.93 3.34 20.31
CA GLY A 206 -9.93 2.32 20.66
C GLY A 206 -10.37 0.90 20.38
N GLY A 207 -9.84 -0.05 21.14
CA GLY A 207 -10.23 -1.45 21.04
C GLY A 207 -10.40 -2.10 22.42
N GLU A 208 -11.21 -3.14 22.43
CA GLU A 208 -11.44 -4.03 23.56
C GLU A 208 -11.16 -5.48 23.13
N ILE A 209 -10.58 -6.27 24.04
CA ILE A 209 -10.51 -7.73 23.90
C ILE A 209 -11.16 -8.42 25.09
N LYS A 210 -11.65 -9.63 24.84
CA LYS A 210 -12.14 -10.54 25.88
C LYS A 210 -11.51 -11.91 25.70
N SER A 211 -11.11 -12.50 26.80
CA SER A 211 -10.53 -13.85 26.83
C SER A 211 -10.80 -14.54 28.16
N PRO A 212 -10.99 -15.87 28.21
CA PRO A 212 -10.88 -16.62 29.45
C PRO A 212 -9.51 -16.37 30.12
N ILE A 213 -9.46 -16.34 31.46
CA ILE A 213 -8.19 -16.22 32.21
C ILE A 213 -7.21 -17.36 31.90
N THR A 214 -7.73 -18.53 31.51
CA THR A 214 -6.92 -19.71 31.18
C THR A 214 -6.28 -19.64 29.79
N GLU A 215 -6.66 -18.66 28.97
CA GLU A 215 -6.24 -18.56 27.57
C GLU A 215 -5.42 -17.29 27.32
N PRO A 216 -4.39 -17.33 26.44
CA PRO A 216 -3.69 -16.13 26.01
C PRO A 216 -4.66 -15.14 25.36
N THR A 217 -4.61 -13.87 25.75
CA THR A 217 -5.47 -12.82 25.18
C THR A 217 -5.22 -12.65 23.67
N PRO A 218 -6.26 -12.43 22.85
CA PRO A 218 -6.10 -12.28 21.41
C PRO A 218 -5.45 -10.93 21.04
N ALA A 219 -4.97 -10.82 19.81
CA ALA A 219 -4.60 -9.53 19.22
C ALA A 219 -5.75 -8.50 19.27
N MET A 220 -5.41 -7.22 19.52
CA MET A 220 -6.33 -6.08 19.42
C MET A 220 -6.04 -5.27 18.15
N GLY A 221 -7.07 -4.78 17.47
CA GLY A 221 -6.92 -3.99 16.24
C GLY A 221 -6.21 -4.78 15.14
N SER A 222 -4.97 -4.42 14.79
CA SER A 222 -4.17 -5.15 13.79
C SER A 222 -3.24 -6.21 14.41
N GLY A 223 -3.19 -6.32 15.74
CA GLY A 223 -2.23 -7.15 16.47
C GLY A 223 -0.80 -6.59 16.50
N ARG A 224 -0.63 -5.29 16.27
CA ARG A 224 0.68 -4.61 16.20
C ARG A 224 0.69 -3.36 17.06
N PHE A 225 1.86 -2.99 17.56
CA PHE A 225 2.00 -1.83 18.42
C PHE A 225 1.83 -0.52 17.62
N SER A 226 1.27 0.49 18.27
CA SER A 226 1.00 1.81 17.69
C SER A 226 2.24 2.51 17.10
N LYS A 227 3.43 2.19 17.62
CA LYS A 227 4.73 2.69 17.14
C LYS A 227 5.23 2.06 15.82
N GLU A 228 4.62 0.97 15.36
CA GLU A 228 5.10 0.18 14.21
C GLU A 228 4.70 0.74 12.83
N ASN A 229 4.10 1.94 12.76
CA ASN A 229 3.58 2.66 11.57
C ASN A 229 2.07 2.49 11.34
N PHE A 230 1.43 3.53 10.79
CA PHE A 230 0.01 3.63 10.46
C PHE A 230 -0.51 2.59 9.47
N SER A 231 0.36 2.03 8.64
CA SER A 231 0.03 0.98 7.69
C SER A 231 0.19 -0.43 8.28
N VAL A 232 0.65 -0.54 9.53
CA VAL A 232 0.84 -1.79 10.27
C VAL A 232 -0.05 -1.84 11.52
N ALA A 233 -0.13 -0.74 12.25
CA ALA A 233 -1.00 -0.58 13.42
C ALA A 233 -2.47 -0.39 13.01
N CYS A 234 -3.38 -0.64 13.95
CA CYS A 234 -4.77 -0.23 13.80
C CYS A 234 -4.83 1.30 13.82
N LEU A 235 -5.20 1.90 12.70
CA LEU A 235 -5.33 3.33 12.51
C LEU A 235 -6.81 3.71 12.57
N MET A 236 -7.11 4.61 13.50
CA MET A 236 -8.33 5.40 13.47
C MET A 236 -7.98 6.82 13.04
N LYS A 237 -8.57 7.30 11.94
CA LYS A 237 -8.29 8.64 11.40
C LYS A 237 -9.55 9.47 11.26
N TRP A 238 -9.34 10.78 11.21
CA TRP A 238 -10.43 11.77 11.08
C TRP A 238 -11.45 11.62 12.20
N LEU A 239 -10.96 11.55 13.43
CA LEU A 239 -11.80 11.47 14.62
C LEU A 239 -12.60 12.76 14.75
N GLU A 240 -13.90 12.65 15.00
CA GLU A 240 -14.79 13.80 15.16
C GLU A 240 -15.60 13.65 16.44
N LEU A 241 -15.57 14.69 17.27
CA LEU A 241 -16.40 14.80 18.46
C LEU A 241 -17.48 15.84 18.22
N ARG A 242 -18.74 15.45 18.37
CA ARG A 242 -19.89 16.36 18.21
C ARG A 242 -20.20 17.08 19.52
N ALA A 243 -19.23 17.86 19.97
CA ALA A 243 -19.36 18.78 21.10
C ALA A 243 -19.44 20.23 20.60
N PRO A 244 -20.02 21.16 21.39
CA PRO A 244 -20.08 22.58 21.03
C PRO A 244 -18.72 23.18 20.68
N GLN A 245 -17.67 22.76 21.40
CA GLN A 245 -16.28 23.17 21.21
C GLN A 245 -15.49 22.31 20.19
N GLY A 246 -16.12 21.29 19.59
CA GLY A 246 -15.43 20.35 18.69
C GLY A 246 -14.50 19.37 19.42
N PHE A 247 -13.51 18.84 18.70
CA PHE A 247 -12.49 17.95 19.26
C PHE A 247 -11.51 18.75 20.13
N PRO A 248 -11.23 18.35 21.37
CA PRO A 248 -10.46 19.19 22.30
C PRO A 248 -8.95 19.13 22.05
N ASP A 249 -8.20 20.03 22.67
CA ASP A 249 -6.74 19.99 22.72
C ASP A 249 -6.22 18.70 23.38
N GLU A 250 -4.99 18.31 23.03
CA GLU A 250 -4.35 17.07 23.47
C GLU A 250 -4.34 16.87 25.00
N LYS A 251 -4.29 17.96 25.77
CA LYS A 251 -4.30 17.93 27.25
C LYS A 251 -5.60 17.43 27.87
N ALA A 252 -6.71 17.47 27.12
CA ALA A 252 -8.04 17.05 27.58
C ALA A 252 -8.40 15.63 27.12
N ILE A 253 -7.46 14.92 26.48
CA ILE A 253 -7.64 13.54 26.04
C ILE A 253 -7.15 12.61 27.15
N GLU A 254 -8.03 11.72 27.59
CA GLU A 254 -7.75 10.70 28.58
C GLU A 254 -7.31 9.41 27.89
N TYR A 255 -6.29 8.74 28.44
CA TYR A 255 -5.79 7.46 27.93
C TYR A 255 -6.20 6.33 28.87
N TYR A 256 -6.91 5.34 28.36
CA TYR A 256 -7.34 4.17 29.11
C TYR A 256 -6.63 2.93 28.59
N MET A 257 -5.75 2.36 29.42
CA MET A 257 -5.04 1.11 29.14
C MET A 257 -5.05 0.23 30.38
N THR A 258 -5.62 -0.96 30.27
CA THR A 258 -5.71 -1.93 31.38
C THR A 258 -4.44 -2.76 31.54
N ARG A 259 -3.74 -3.06 30.44
CA ARG A 259 -2.41 -3.72 30.42
C ARG A 259 -1.39 -3.00 29.54
N PRO A 260 -0.77 -1.92 30.06
CA PRO A 260 0.35 -1.27 29.39
C PRO A 260 1.49 -2.26 29.11
N GLY A 261 2.02 -2.25 27.89
CA GLY A 261 3.10 -3.13 27.45
C GLY A 261 2.64 -4.39 26.72
N CYS A 262 1.40 -4.86 26.96
CA CYS A 262 0.74 -5.86 26.10
C CYS A 262 -0.07 -5.17 25.00
N TYR A 263 -0.75 -4.08 25.35
CA TYR A 263 -1.45 -3.21 24.42
C TYR A 263 -0.92 -1.78 24.58
N ASP A 264 -0.92 -1.04 23.48
CA ASP A 264 -0.58 0.36 23.47
C ASP A 264 -1.59 1.14 22.63
N ILE A 265 -1.64 2.44 22.89
CA ILE A 265 -2.33 3.39 22.05
C ILE A 265 -1.46 4.63 21.93
N TRP A 266 -1.48 5.22 20.74
CA TRP A 266 -0.84 6.49 20.49
C TRP A 266 -1.84 7.39 19.78
N HIS A 267 -1.98 8.60 20.30
CA HIS A 267 -2.69 9.68 19.66
C HIS A 267 -1.70 10.80 19.40
N GLY A 268 -1.81 11.43 18.23
CA GLY A 268 -1.02 12.59 17.89
C GLY A 268 -1.47 13.18 16.56
N THR A 269 -1.04 14.42 16.32
CA THR A 269 -1.11 15.07 15.03
C THR A 269 0.21 14.83 14.29
N SER A 270 0.18 14.56 12.98
CA SER A 270 1.41 14.21 12.25
C SER A 270 2.36 15.43 12.17
N PRO A 271 3.63 15.35 12.62
CA PRO A 271 4.57 16.46 12.55
C PRO A 271 4.95 16.72 11.08
N GLY A 272 4.67 17.91 10.57
CA GLY A 272 4.93 18.31 9.18
C GLY A 272 3.72 18.90 8.45
N LEU A 273 2.54 18.86 9.08
CA LEU A 273 1.45 19.80 8.82
C LEU A 273 1.29 20.61 10.11
N GLU A 274 1.49 21.92 10.05
CA GLU A 274 1.05 22.81 11.15
C GLU A 274 -0.42 22.52 11.45
N ALA A 275 -0.82 22.62 12.72
CA ALA A 275 -2.15 22.27 13.21
C ALA A 275 -3.25 22.95 12.38
N THR A 276 -3.76 22.20 11.39
CA THR A 276 -4.93 22.53 10.61
C THR A 276 -5.91 21.39 10.82
N THR A 277 -7.19 21.70 10.91
CA THR A 277 -8.25 20.77 11.32
C THR A 277 -8.24 19.49 10.46
N SER A 278 -8.86 18.39 10.92
CA SER A 278 -8.98 17.15 10.13
C SER A 278 -9.62 17.36 8.74
N GLN A 279 -10.37 18.45 8.58
CA GLN A 279 -10.96 18.91 7.33
C GLN A 279 -9.93 19.55 6.38
N ASP A 280 -8.90 20.20 6.93
CA ASP A 280 -7.80 20.81 6.19
C ASP A 280 -6.82 19.75 5.69
N GLU A 281 -6.50 18.70 6.46
CA GLU A 281 -5.67 17.58 5.98
C GLU A 281 -6.35 16.81 4.83
N LYS A 282 -7.65 16.51 4.97
CA LYS A 282 -8.48 15.95 3.88
C LYS A 282 -8.44 16.85 2.66
N SER A 283 -8.55 18.17 2.86
CA SER A 283 -8.46 19.16 1.79
C SER A 283 -7.09 19.14 1.12
N MET A 284 -5.99 19.07 1.87
CA MET A 284 -4.62 19.04 1.34
C MET A 284 -4.33 17.80 0.51
N VAL A 285 -4.66 16.60 1.00
CA VAL A 285 -4.50 15.35 0.23
C VAL A 285 -5.35 15.40 -1.04
N LYS A 286 -6.60 15.85 -0.93
CA LYS A 286 -7.50 16.01 -2.08
C LYS A 286 -6.96 17.04 -3.08
N ASN A 287 -6.40 18.14 -2.62
CA ASN A 287 -5.79 19.17 -3.46
C ASN A 287 -4.54 18.62 -4.16
N GLN A 288 -3.69 17.87 -3.46
CA GLN A 288 -2.50 17.26 -4.05
C GLN A 288 -2.87 16.19 -5.09
N LEU A 289 -3.86 15.34 -4.81
CA LEU A 289 -4.41 14.42 -5.80
C LEU A 289 -5.00 15.15 -7.00
N HIS A 290 -5.67 16.28 -6.79
CA HIS A 290 -6.21 17.09 -7.87
C HIS A 290 -5.12 17.71 -8.76
N LEU A 291 -3.97 18.06 -8.17
CA LEU A 291 -2.81 18.58 -8.92
C LEU A 291 -2.14 17.48 -9.77
N ILE A 292 -1.94 16.30 -9.18
CA ILE A 292 -1.26 15.16 -9.84
C ILE A 292 -2.18 14.52 -10.89
N ASN A 293 -3.40 14.17 -10.51
CA ASN A 293 -4.37 13.54 -11.40
C ASN A 293 -5.06 14.59 -12.26
N LYS A 294 -4.49 14.80 -13.43
CA LYS A 294 -4.98 15.74 -14.43
C LYS A 294 -6.39 15.36 -14.90
N PRO A 295 -7.21 16.36 -15.30
CA PRO A 295 -8.57 16.10 -15.78
C PRO A 295 -8.60 15.03 -16.88
N SER A 296 -9.37 13.98 -16.65
CA SER A 296 -9.48 12.86 -17.59
C SER A 296 -10.57 13.14 -18.64
N ILE A 297 -10.26 12.82 -19.90
CA ILE A 297 -11.22 12.82 -21.01
C ILE A 297 -12.09 11.55 -20.92
N LYS A 298 -11.48 10.46 -20.47
CA LYS A 298 -12.09 9.14 -20.31
C LYS A 298 -11.29 8.35 -19.28
N SER A 299 -11.95 7.46 -18.54
CA SER A 299 -11.29 6.57 -17.58
C SER A 299 -11.65 5.12 -17.85
N PHE A 300 -10.72 4.21 -17.55
CA PHE A 300 -10.91 2.76 -17.61
C PHE A 300 -10.50 2.13 -16.29
N MET A 301 -11.16 1.05 -15.90
CA MET A 301 -10.71 0.21 -14.79
C MET A 301 -10.09 -1.07 -15.34
N THR A 302 -8.86 -1.39 -14.94
CA THR A 302 -8.20 -2.62 -15.33
C THR A 302 -8.76 -3.79 -14.52
N LYS A 303 -8.52 -5.03 -14.99
CA LYS A 303 -8.86 -6.25 -14.25
C LYS A 303 -8.14 -6.38 -12.89
N HIS A 304 -7.11 -5.56 -12.66
CA HIS A 304 -6.31 -5.52 -11.44
C HIS A 304 -6.73 -4.38 -10.51
N GLY A 305 -7.82 -3.66 -10.82
CA GLY A 305 -8.34 -2.57 -9.97
C GLY A 305 -7.66 -1.22 -10.21
N ASP A 306 -6.72 -1.12 -11.15
CA ASP A 306 -6.11 0.17 -11.51
C ASP A 306 -7.11 1.02 -12.28
N ILE A 307 -7.18 2.32 -11.98
CA ILE A 307 -7.88 3.28 -12.80
C ILE A 307 -6.87 3.94 -13.75
N VAL A 308 -7.17 3.94 -15.05
CA VAL A 308 -6.34 4.55 -16.09
C VAL A 308 -7.12 5.70 -16.72
N ASP A 309 -6.57 6.90 -16.60
CA ASP A 309 -7.14 8.14 -17.12
C ASP A 309 -6.51 8.51 -18.45
N CYS A 310 -7.35 8.81 -19.43
CA CYS A 310 -6.92 9.44 -20.67
C CYS A 310 -6.77 10.94 -20.43
N VAL A 311 -5.52 11.38 -20.34
CA VAL A 311 -5.16 12.79 -20.11
C VAL A 311 -4.75 13.42 -21.43
N ASP A 312 -5.19 14.64 -21.69
CA ASP A 312 -4.73 15.43 -22.85
C ASP A 312 -3.19 15.47 -22.85
N ILE A 313 -2.58 15.15 -23.99
CA ILE A 313 -1.13 15.01 -24.10
C ILE A 313 -0.38 16.28 -23.69
N ASN A 314 -1.00 17.47 -23.82
CA ASN A 314 -0.40 18.76 -23.46
C ASN A 314 -0.66 19.16 -22.00
N LYS A 315 -1.50 18.41 -21.27
CA LYS A 315 -1.89 18.72 -19.89
C LYS A 315 -1.43 17.68 -18.87
N GLN A 316 -0.64 16.69 -19.29
CA GLN A 316 -0.09 15.68 -18.40
C GLN A 316 0.77 16.31 -17.29
N PHE A 317 0.87 15.60 -16.17
CA PHE A 317 1.57 16.09 -14.98
C PHE A 317 3.05 16.41 -15.21
N ALA A 318 3.68 15.85 -16.24
CA ALA A 318 5.06 16.14 -16.61
C ALA A 318 5.37 17.65 -16.70
N PHE A 319 4.44 18.45 -17.22
CA PHE A 319 4.66 19.88 -17.48
C PHE A 319 4.49 20.79 -16.25
N ASP A 320 4.04 20.22 -15.12
CA ASP A 320 4.08 20.92 -13.83
C ASP A 320 5.51 21.03 -13.29
N HIS A 321 6.47 20.28 -13.86
CA HIS A 321 7.87 20.43 -13.51
C HIS A 321 8.36 21.82 -13.94
N PRO A 322 9.01 22.60 -13.05
CA PRO A 322 9.42 23.99 -13.37
C PRO A 322 10.29 24.11 -14.63
N LEU A 323 11.12 23.10 -14.90
CA LEU A 323 11.98 23.07 -16.09
C LEU A 323 11.25 22.73 -17.39
N LEU A 324 9.98 22.31 -17.34
CA LEU A 324 9.23 21.78 -18.49
C LEU A 324 7.99 22.60 -18.88
N GLN A 325 7.77 23.78 -18.28
CA GLN A 325 6.56 24.59 -18.51
C GLN A 325 6.33 24.97 -19.99
N ASN A 326 7.40 25.15 -20.76
CA ASN A 326 7.37 25.49 -22.19
C ASN A 326 7.96 24.37 -23.07
N HIS A 327 7.98 23.13 -22.57
CA HIS A 327 8.60 22.01 -23.27
C HIS A 327 7.79 21.64 -24.53
N SER A 328 8.46 21.57 -25.69
CA SER A 328 7.83 21.11 -26.93
C SER A 328 7.79 19.58 -26.98
N ILE A 329 6.59 19.00 -27.10
CA ILE A 329 6.41 17.55 -27.09
C ILE A 329 7.02 16.91 -28.33
N GLN A 330 7.92 15.95 -28.09
CA GLN A 330 8.48 15.13 -29.13
C GLN A 330 7.64 13.84 -29.29
N MET A 331 6.81 13.78 -30.33
CA MET A 331 5.90 12.63 -30.54
C MET A 331 6.61 11.33 -30.91
N LYS A 332 7.76 11.41 -31.56
CA LYS A 332 8.58 10.25 -31.96
C LYS A 332 10.06 10.63 -31.92
N PRO A 333 10.94 9.69 -31.58
CA PRO A 333 12.36 9.90 -31.74
C PRO A 333 12.76 9.83 -33.22
N ASN A 334 13.88 10.47 -33.54
CA ASN A 334 14.51 10.60 -34.84
C ASN A 334 15.70 9.65 -35.01
N PHE A 335 15.69 8.52 -34.29
CA PHE A 335 16.58 7.41 -34.61
C PHE A 335 16.09 6.73 -35.90
N MET A 336 17.00 6.16 -36.70
CA MET A 336 16.60 5.02 -37.52
C MET A 336 16.20 3.92 -36.55
N VAL A 337 14.90 3.74 -36.32
CA VAL A 337 14.40 2.47 -35.78
C VAL A 337 14.83 1.47 -36.84
N SER A 338 15.87 0.69 -36.53
CA SER A 338 16.23 -0.46 -37.35
C SER A 338 14.93 -1.22 -37.57
N GLU A 339 14.40 -1.18 -38.78
CA GLU A 339 13.47 -2.20 -39.24
C GLU A 339 14.30 -3.48 -39.18
N GLN A 340 14.33 -4.12 -38.00
CA GLN A 340 14.64 -5.52 -37.95
C GLN A 340 13.67 -6.15 -38.94
N THR A 341 14.26 -6.61 -40.03
CA THR A 341 13.62 -7.18 -41.19
C THR A 341 12.40 -7.98 -40.77
N THR A 342 11.27 -7.68 -41.39
CA THR A 342 10.03 -8.45 -41.30
C THR A 342 10.30 -9.91 -41.73
N SER A 343 10.78 -10.72 -40.79
CA SER A 343 11.01 -12.16 -40.85
C SER A 343 11.69 -12.52 -39.52
N THR A 344 11.09 -13.10 -38.49
CA THR A 344 10.23 -14.28 -38.42
C THR A 344 9.88 -14.48 -36.93
N ARG A 345 8.65 -14.93 -36.64
CA ARG A 345 8.12 -15.33 -35.30
C ARG A 345 8.38 -14.33 -34.15
N ARG A 346 7.42 -13.42 -33.89
CA ARG A 346 7.25 -12.86 -32.54
C ARG A 346 7.28 -14.03 -31.55
N SER A 347 8.28 -14.07 -30.67
CA SER A 347 8.26 -15.05 -29.59
C SER A 347 6.97 -14.84 -28.81
N SER A 348 6.09 -15.85 -28.76
CA SER A 348 4.78 -15.78 -28.09
C SER A 348 4.88 -15.50 -26.58
N THR A 349 6.11 -15.52 -26.04
CA THR A 349 6.45 -15.34 -24.64
C THR A 349 6.72 -13.88 -24.24
N THR A 350 7.06 -12.99 -25.17
CA THR A 350 7.32 -11.56 -24.85
C THR A 350 6.02 -10.77 -24.84
N LEU A 351 5.74 -10.10 -23.72
CA LEU A 351 4.56 -9.26 -23.54
C LEU A 351 4.59 -8.07 -24.49
N THR A 352 3.50 -7.88 -25.22
CA THR A 352 3.26 -6.72 -26.08
C THR A 352 2.57 -5.60 -25.31
N PRO A 353 2.68 -4.33 -25.75
CA PRO A 353 1.89 -3.23 -25.17
C PRO A 353 0.40 -3.54 -25.04
N SER A 354 -0.19 -4.22 -26.04
CA SER A 354 -1.61 -4.61 -26.02
C SER A 354 -1.99 -5.70 -25.01
N GLN A 355 -1.02 -6.44 -24.46
CA GLN A 355 -1.24 -7.37 -23.35
C GLN A 355 -1.20 -6.66 -22.00
N VAL A 356 -0.43 -5.57 -21.89
CA VAL A 356 -0.38 -4.72 -20.69
C VAL A 356 -1.61 -3.82 -20.62
N LEU A 357 -1.89 -3.07 -21.69
CA LEU A 357 -3.10 -2.25 -21.82
C LEU A 357 -3.93 -2.73 -23.03
N PRO A 358 -5.07 -3.41 -22.81
CA PRO A 358 -5.89 -3.96 -23.87
C PRO A 358 -6.35 -2.92 -24.91
N LYS A 359 -6.49 -3.34 -26.17
CA LYS A 359 -6.86 -2.43 -27.29
C LYS A 359 -8.20 -1.70 -27.10
N HIS A 360 -9.14 -2.26 -26.33
CA HIS A 360 -10.43 -1.63 -26.03
C HIS A 360 -10.34 -0.52 -24.97
N MET A 361 -9.23 -0.44 -24.23
CA MET A 361 -8.91 0.61 -23.26
C MET A 361 -7.98 1.68 -23.84
N ARG A 362 -8.02 1.89 -25.16
CA ARG A 362 -7.21 2.91 -25.83
C ARG A 362 -7.79 4.31 -25.63
N CYS A 363 -6.88 5.25 -25.37
CA CYS A 363 -7.25 6.65 -25.24
C CYS A 363 -7.54 7.31 -26.61
N PRO A 364 -8.43 8.31 -26.64
CA PRO A 364 -8.67 9.11 -27.84
C PRO A 364 -7.40 9.74 -28.42
N ARG A 365 -7.40 10.04 -29.72
CA ARG A 365 -6.30 10.80 -30.36
C ARG A 365 -6.08 12.14 -29.63
N GLY A 366 -4.82 12.50 -29.40
CA GLY A 366 -4.45 13.69 -28.62
C GLY A 366 -4.41 13.49 -27.10
N SER A 367 -4.61 12.26 -26.62
CA SER A 367 -4.50 11.93 -25.19
C SER A 367 -3.63 10.69 -24.95
N VAL A 368 -3.14 10.54 -23.72
CA VAL A 368 -2.30 9.43 -23.25
C VAL A 368 -2.91 8.77 -22.00
N PRO A 369 -2.83 7.42 -21.87
CA PRO A 369 -3.30 6.71 -20.69
C PRO A 369 -2.33 6.90 -19.53
N ILE A 370 -2.76 7.43 -18.40
CA ILE A 370 -1.96 7.59 -17.18
C ILE A 370 -2.66 6.85 -16.05
N ARG A 371 -1.93 6.03 -15.28
CA ARG A 371 -2.50 5.39 -14.08
C ARG A 371 -2.83 6.49 -13.06
N ARG A 372 -4.08 6.51 -12.60
CA ARG A 372 -4.53 7.42 -11.54
C ARG A 372 -3.80 7.09 -10.24
N ILE A 373 -3.28 8.13 -9.61
CA ILE A 373 -2.68 8.09 -8.28
C ILE A 373 -3.80 8.15 -7.24
N GLN A 374 -3.79 7.26 -6.26
CA GLN A 374 -4.79 7.21 -5.17
C GLN A 374 -4.24 7.84 -3.88
N GLU A 375 -5.10 8.03 -2.88
CA GLU A 375 -4.69 8.57 -1.56
C GLU A 375 -3.59 7.71 -0.92
N GLU A 376 -3.64 6.40 -1.11
CA GLU A 376 -2.67 5.45 -0.57
C GLU A 376 -1.30 5.64 -1.23
N ASP A 377 -1.27 5.84 -2.55
CA ASP A 377 -0.04 6.08 -3.33
C ASP A 377 0.67 7.37 -2.86
N LEU A 378 -0.09 8.39 -2.43
CA LEU A 378 0.44 9.65 -1.89
C LEU A 378 1.00 9.52 -0.48
N ALA A 379 0.32 8.78 0.40
CA ALA A 379 0.83 8.51 1.74
C ALA A 379 2.18 7.77 1.67
N MET A 380 2.32 6.94 0.64
CA MET A 380 3.50 6.15 0.30
C MET A 380 4.65 6.96 -0.32
N GLN A 381 4.36 8.07 -1.02
CA GLN A 381 5.37 8.98 -1.58
C GLN A 381 6.34 9.52 -0.51
N LYS A 382 5.89 9.68 0.75
CA LYS A 382 6.74 10.12 1.87
C LYS A 382 7.90 9.15 2.17
N PHE A 383 7.79 7.90 1.74
CA PHE A 383 8.84 6.88 1.87
C PHE A 383 9.65 6.70 0.58
N SER A 384 9.36 7.47 -0.49
CA SER A 384 10.10 7.43 -1.76
C SER A 384 11.63 7.59 -1.61
N PRO A 385 12.18 8.35 -0.63
CA PRO A 385 13.63 8.39 -0.42
C PRO A 385 14.22 7.05 0.05
N LEU A 386 13.47 6.25 0.84
CA LEU A 386 13.89 4.93 1.30
C LEU A 386 13.84 3.89 0.18
N PHE A 387 12.96 4.07 -0.80
CA PHE A 387 12.78 3.14 -1.91
C PHE A 387 13.42 3.66 -3.21
N GLY A 388 14.17 4.76 -3.17
CA GLY A 388 14.78 5.34 -4.37
C GLY A 388 15.86 4.43 -4.93
N MET A 389 15.76 4.08 -6.22
CA MET A 389 16.71 3.15 -6.86
C MET A 389 18.15 3.62 -6.78
N LYS A 390 19.06 2.67 -6.58
CA LYS A 390 20.49 2.94 -6.46
C LYS A 390 21.26 2.48 -7.69
N PHE A 391 21.94 3.43 -8.31
CA PHE A 391 22.87 3.19 -9.40
C PHE A 391 24.26 3.01 -8.78
N SER A 392 24.88 1.85 -8.96
CA SER A 392 26.20 1.58 -8.35
C SER A 392 27.22 2.67 -8.71
N THR A 393 27.87 3.23 -7.69
CA THR A 393 28.81 4.37 -7.72
C THR A 393 30.28 3.96 -7.68
N THR A 394 30.59 2.68 -7.46
CA THR A 394 31.96 2.24 -7.14
C THR A 394 32.86 2.23 -8.37
N ASN A 395 34.08 2.75 -8.22
CA ASN A 395 35.16 2.59 -9.20
C ASN A 395 35.52 1.10 -9.32
N PHE A 396 35.06 0.45 -10.39
CA PHE A 396 35.15 -1.00 -10.56
C PHE A 396 36.55 -1.48 -11.00
N THR A 397 37.44 -1.76 -10.06
CA THR A 397 38.66 -2.54 -10.32
C THR A 397 38.41 -4.02 -9.96
N LYS A 398 37.76 -4.77 -10.86
CA LYS A 398 37.44 -6.24 -10.81
C LYS A 398 36.56 -6.71 -9.64
N SER A 399 35.40 -7.32 -9.95
CA SER A 399 34.42 -7.97 -9.05
C SER A 399 34.57 -7.62 -7.56
N VAL A 400 34.04 -6.47 -7.16
CA VAL A 400 34.15 -5.99 -5.78
C VAL A 400 32.84 -6.32 -5.07
N SER A 401 32.92 -7.07 -3.97
CA SER A 401 31.88 -7.05 -2.93
C SER A 401 31.74 -5.60 -2.46
N LEU A 402 30.62 -4.96 -2.77
CA LEU A 402 30.42 -3.55 -2.46
C LEU A 402 30.62 -3.35 -0.96
N ASN A 403 31.43 -2.36 -0.56
CA ASN A 403 31.53 -2.01 0.85
C ASN A 403 30.14 -1.56 1.31
N ALA A 404 29.68 -2.10 2.45
CA ALA A 404 28.35 -1.83 3.01
C ALA A 404 28.04 -0.35 3.25
N ASN A 405 29.05 0.54 3.16
CA ASN A 405 28.92 1.98 3.33
C ASN A 405 28.49 2.74 2.05
N ASP A 406 28.53 2.11 0.87
CA ASP A 406 28.17 2.76 -0.41
C ASP A 406 26.67 2.63 -0.77
N LEU A 407 25.93 1.81 -0.02
CA LEU A 407 24.48 1.61 -0.17
C LEU A 407 23.75 2.14 1.07
N LEU A 408 22.58 2.74 0.88
CA LEU A 408 21.71 3.08 2.01
C LEU A 408 21.32 1.80 2.77
N PRO A 409 21.22 1.84 4.11
CA PRO A 409 20.78 0.70 4.90
C PRO A 409 19.48 0.10 4.36
N GLY A 410 19.49 -1.21 4.12
CA GLY A 410 18.33 -1.96 3.63
C GLY A 410 18.35 -2.32 2.14
N HIS A 411 19.12 -1.61 1.30
CA HIS A 411 19.24 -1.94 -0.13
C HIS A 411 20.23 -3.07 -0.37
N GLN A 412 19.87 -4.01 -1.25
CA GLN A 412 20.80 -5.03 -1.76
C GLN A 412 20.69 -5.15 -3.27
N ILE A 413 21.83 -5.31 -3.95
CA ILE A 413 21.89 -5.38 -5.41
C ILE A 413 22.63 -6.62 -5.90
N ALA A 414 22.22 -7.11 -7.06
CA ALA A 414 22.96 -8.08 -7.88
C ALA A 414 22.86 -7.66 -9.35
N THR A 415 23.91 -7.02 -9.84
CA THR A 415 23.90 -6.31 -11.13
C THR A 415 25.12 -6.64 -11.97
N LEU A 416 24.96 -6.50 -13.28
CA LEU A 416 26.03 -6.48 -14.26
C LEU A 416 26.11 -5.05 -14.81
N VAL A 417 27.29 -4.44 -14.76
CA VAL A 417 27.51 -3.03 -15.09
C VAL A 417 28.68 -2.91 -16.05
N VAL A 418 28.57 -1.97 -17.00
CA VAL A 418 29.67 -1.55 -17.85
C VAL A 418 29.90 -0.05 -17.68
N ALA A 419 31.15 0.33 -17.40
CA ALA A 419 31.57 1.71 -17.21
C ALA A 419 32.19 2.27 -18.50
N THR A 420 31.33 2.67 -19.43
CA THR A 420 31.76 3.26 -20.71
C THR A 420 30.75 4.31 -21.17
N LYS A 421 31.23 5.27 -21.97
CA LYS A 421 30.36 6.25 -22.62
C LYS A 421 29.40 5.54 -23.58
N ASN A 422 28.11 5.76 -23.39
CA ASN A 422 27.07 5.14 -24.18
C ASN A 422 25.84 6.07 -24.30
N LEU A 423 24.98 5.76 -25.26
CA LEU A 423 23.72 6.47 -25.50
C LEU A 423 22.51 5.65 -25.04
N GLY A 424 22.70 4.66 -24.18
CA GLY A 424 21.61 3.78 -23.79
C GLY A 424 21.99 2.33 -23.58
N ALA A 425 20.99 1.57 -23.15
CA ALA A 425 21.08 0.14 -22.90
C ALA A 425 19.77 -0.55 -23.30
N ASN A 426 19.87 -1.83 -23.64
CA ASN A 426 18.76 -2.70 -23.97
C ASN A 426 18.85 -4.02 -23.21
N GLY A 427 17.71 -4.59 -22.82
CA GLY A 427 17.62 -5.92 -22.24
C GLY A 427 16.21 -6.49 -22.28
N VAL A 428 16.12 -7.80 -22.48
CA VAL A 428 14.86 -8.57 -22.43
C VAL A 428 14.82 -9.37 -21.14
N ILE A 429 13.93 -8.98 -20.24
CA ILE A 429 13.86 -9.44 -18.84
C ILE A 429 12.71 -10.43 -18.69
N ASN A 430 12.92 -11.61 -18.08
CA ASN A 430 11.79 -12.44 -17.68
C ASN A 430 11.05 -11.84 -16.46
N VAL A 431 9.73 -11.87 -16.50
CA VAL A 431 8.85 -11.25 -15.50
C VAL A 431 8.56 -12.27 -14.41
N TRP A 432 8.82 -11.93 -13.15
CA TRP A 432 8.49 -12.75 -11.99
C TRP A 432 7.59 -11.97 -11.04
N ASN A 433 6.93 -12.67 -10.11
CA ASN A 433 6.13 -12.05 -9.04
C ASN A 433 6.57 -12.58 -7.67
N PRO A 434 7.83 -12.34 -7.27
CA PRO A 434 8.35 -12.77 -5.96
C PRO A 434 7.50 -12.20 -4.83
N GLU A 435 7.35 -12.98 -3.76
CA GLU A 435 6.68 -12.52 -2.55
C GLU A 435 7.53 -11.45 -1.86
N VAL A 436 6.90 -10.31 -1.60
CA VAL A 436 7.46 -9.22 -0.81
C VAL A 436 6.45 -8.82 0.25
N THR A 437 6.95 -8.47 1.44
CA THR A 437 6.15 -7.67 2.37
C THR A 437 6.13 -6.24 1.85
N GLN A 438 5.46 -5.38 2.58
CA GLN A 438 4.99 -4.15 2.00
C GLN A 438 5.76 -2.93 2.53
N ASP A 439 6.81 -3.19 3.32
CA ASP A 439 8.01 -2.39 3.55
C ASP A 439 9.19 -2.86 2.68
N GLN A 440 8.93 -3.78 1.74
CA GLN A 440 9.93 -4.34 0.85
C GLN A 440 9.67 -3.95 -0.59
N LEU A 441 10.74 -3.97 -1.38
CA LEU A 441 10.64 -3.97 -2.84
C LEU A 441 11.61 -4.98 -3.42
N THR A 442 11.30 -5.40 -4.64
CA THR A 442 12.20 -6.16 -5.50
C THR A 442 12.00 -5.74 -6.94
N VAL A 443 13.11 -5.58 -7.64
CA VAL A 443 13.19 -4.97 -8.96
C VAL A 443 14.05 -5.85 -9.87
N ALA A 444 13.67 -5.89 -11.15
CA ALA A 444 14.53 -6.29 -12.25
C ALA A 444 14.53 -5.19 -13.31
N SER A 445 15.70 -4.71 -13.72
CA SER A 445 15.77 -3.50 -14.53
C SER A 445 16.94 -3.42 -15.50
N VAL A 446 16.76 -2.56 -16.49
CA VAL A 446 17.82 -1.95 -17.31
C VAL A 446 17.98 -0.52 -16.84
N PHE A 447 19.22 -0.07 -16.67
CA PHE A 447 19.49 1.30 -16.23
C PHE A 447 20.67 1.93 -16.96
N VAL A 448 20.66 3.26 -17.02
CA VAL A 448 21.81 4.07 -17.43
C VAL A 448 22.05 5.18 -16.43
N ALA A 449 23.32 5.55 -16.27
CA ALA A 449 23.73 6.53 -15.29
C ALA A 449 24.95 7.33 -15.73
N SER A 450 25.10 8.50 -15.13
CA SER A 450 26.29 9.35 -15.22
C SER A 450 26.63 9.96 -13.87
N ASP A 451 27.92 10.04 -13.56
CA ASP A 451 28.38 10.69 -12.33
C ASP A 451 28.37 12.21 -12.44
N ASP A 452 28.19 12.88 -11.32
CA ASP A 452 28.43 14.31 -11.13
C ASP A 452 28.99 14.56 -9.72
N VAL A 453 29.59 15.74 -9.51
CA VAL A 453 30.06 16.24 -8.20
C VAL A 453 28.92 16.27 -7.16
N SER A 454 27.67 16.42 -7.62
CA SER A 454 26.46 16.46 -6.78
C SER A 454 25.79 15.10 -6.53
N GLY A 455 26.17 14.04 -7.25
CA GLY A 455 25.56 12.70 -7.18
C GLY A 455 25.36 12.06 -8.55
N VAL A 456 24.83 10.83 -8.58
CA VAL A 456 24.58 10.11 -9.84
C VAL A 456 23.24 10.51 -10.44
N ASN A 457 23.27 10.96 -11.70
CA ASN A 457 22.07 11.13 -12.52
C ASN A 457 21.76 9.77 -13.15
N GLY A 458 20.51 9.32 -13.07
CA GLY A 458 20.18 7.98 -13.56
C GLY A 458 18.73 7.81 -13.92
N VAL A 459 18.49 6.95 -14.91
CA VAL A 459 17.17 6.47 -15.29
C VAL A 459 17.17 4.94 -15.36
N SER A 460 16.07 4.34 -14.95
CA SER A 460 15.90 2.89 -14.91
C SER A 460 14.48 2.50 -15.32
N ALA A 461 14.33 1.34 -15.93
CA ALA A 461 13.03 0.78 -16.28
C ALA A 461 13.07 -0.74 -16.30
N GLY A 462 11.93 -1.35 -16.01
CA GLY A 462 11.82 -2.80 -15.92
C GLY A 462 10.53 -3.21 -15.24
N TRP A 463 10.62 -4.21 -14.36
CA TRP A 463 9.49 -4.60 -13.52
C TRP A 463 9.85 -4.52 -12.04
N VAL A 464 8.83 -4.22 -11.23
CA VAL A 464 8.95 -4.06 -9.77
C VAL A 464 7.76 -4.71 -9.06
N VAL A 465 8.02 -5.33 -7.92
CA VAL A 465 6.99 -5.55 -6.89
C VAL A 465 7.31 -4.59 -5.75
N ASN A 466 6.49 -3.55 -5.61
CA ASN A 466 6.61 -2.57 -4.53
C ASN A 466 5.21 -2.25 -4.00
N PRO A 467 4.71 -3.04 -3.06
CA PRO A 467 3.40 -2.81 -2.48
C PRO A 467 3.35 -1.47 -1.74
N SER A 468 4.50 -1.01 -1.22
CA SER A 468 4.69 0.31 -0.61
C SER A 468 4.52 1.48 -1.56
N VAL A 469 4.40 1.27 -2.88
CA VAL A 469 4.17 2.36 -3.86
C VAL A 469 2.89 2.15 -4.66
N PHE A 470 2.46 0.90 -4.82
CA PHE A 470 1.35 0.53 -5.70
C PHE A 470 0.16 -0.12 -4.96
N GLY A 471 0.24 -0.26 -3.64
CA GLY A 471 -0.77 -0.89 -2.78
C GLY A 471 -0.92 -2.41 -2.94
N GLN A 472 -0.51 -2.98 -4.08
CA GLN A 472 -0.70 -4.38 -4.46
C GLN A 472 0.63 -5.12 -4.63
N ASN A 473 0.62 -6.43 -4.37
CA ASN A 473 1.77 -7.34 -4.56
C ASN A 473 1.90 -7.88 -5.99
N ASN A 474 1.33 -7.18 -6.97
CA ASN A 474 1.46 -7.53 -8.38
C ASN A 474 2.70 -6.87 -8.96
N THR A 475 3.46 -7.63 -9.75
CA THR A 475 4.55 -7.13 -10.56
C THR A 475 4.03 -6.13 -11.57
N ARG A 476 4.66 -4.96 -11.60
CA ARG A 476 4.27 -3.83 -12.44
C ARG A 476 5.41 -3.39 -13.33
N PHE A 477 5.09 -2.96 -14.54
CA PHE A 477 6.02 -2.22 -15.37
C PHE A 477 6.28 -0.87 -14.71
N TYR A 478 7.54 -0.49 -14.52
CA TYR A 478 7.87 0.79 -13.92
C TYR A 478 8.96 1.52 -14.70
N ALA A 479 9.00 2.82 -14.46
CA ALA A 479 10.05 3.72 -14.87
C ALA A 479 10.50 4.55 -13.65
N TYR A 480 11.80 4.83 -13.55
CA TYR A 480 12.37 5.61 -12.46
C TYR A 480 13.43 6.58 -12.98
N TRP A 481 13.49 7.79 -12.40
CA TRP A 481 14.57 8.74 -12.65
C TRP A 481 14.98 9.50 -11.40
N THR A 482 16.24 9.94 -11.38
CA THR A 482 16.81 10.79 -10.33
C THR A 482 17.96 11.63 -10.89
N LYS A 483 18.16 12.81 -10.32
CA LYS A 483 19.31 13.69 -10.56
C LYS A 483 20.43 13.49 -9.53
N ASP A 484 20.15 12.87 -8.38
CA ASP A 484 21.06 12.85 -7.24
C ASP A 484 21.06 11.51 -6.47
N SER A 485 20.95 10.38 -7.19
CA SER A 485 20.97 9.03 -6.62
C SER A 485 19.85 8.74 -5.61
N GLY A 486 18.69 9.37 -5.78
CA GLY A 486 17.58 9.17 -4.86
C GLY A 486 17.75 9.88 -3.52
N LYS A 487 18.62 10.90 -3.42
CA LYS A 487 18.88 11.63 -2.15
C LYS A 487 17.78 12.64 -1.86
N ASN A 488 17.58 13.60 -2.77
CA ASN A 488 16.52 14.61 -2.69
C ASN A 488 15.59 14.54 -3.91
N THR A 489 16.04 13.93 -5.01
CA THR A 489 15.27 13.73 -6.24
C THR A 489 15.12 12.24 -6.51
N GLY A 490 14.00 11.81 -7.06
CA GLY A 490 13.75 10.39 -7.29
C GLY A 490 12.27 10.16 -7.50
N CYS A 491 11.92 9.46 -8.56
CA CYS A 491 10.54 9.44 -8.99
C CYS A 491 10.17 8.18 -9.74
N TYR A 492 9.19 7.48 -9.20
CA TYR A 492 8.55 6.36 -9.85
C TYR A 492 7.42 6.86 -10.75
N ASP A 493 7.40 6.34 -11.98
CA ASP A 493 6.33 6.50 -12.95
C ASP A 493 5.88 7.96 -13.12
N GLY A 494 4.63 8.27 -12.74
CA GLY A 494 4.03 9.60 -12.77
C GLY A 494 3.76 10.19 -11.38
N LEU A 495 4.39 9.69 -10.30
CA LEU A 495 4.19 10.22 -8.95
C LEU A 495 4.75 11.64 -8.76
N CYS A 496 5.70 12.02 -9.60
CA CYS A 496 6.24 13.36 -9.67
C CYS A 496 6.26 13.81 -11.14
N PRO A 497 6.36 15.13 -11.41
CA PRO A 497 6.40 15.63 -12.76
C PRO A 497 7.80 15.43 -13.37
N GLY A 498 7.88 15.09 -14.67
CA GLY A 498 9.15 15.02 -15.41
C GLY A 498 9.13 14.05 -16.60
N PHE A 499 8.50 12.87 -16.45
CA PHE A 499 8.40 11.91 -17.54
C PHE A 499 7.32 12.30 -18.54
N VAL A 500 7.69 12.58 -19.78
CA VAL A 500 6.75 12.94 -20.85
C VAL A 500 6.25 11.67 -21.53
N GLN A 501 5.00 11.31 -21.30
CA GLN A 501 4.40 10.15 -21.95
C GLN A 501 3.82 10.52 -23.33
N VAL A 502 4.02 9.64 -24.32
CA VAL A 502 3.50 9.84 -25.68
C VAL A 502 2.74 8.62 -26.23
N SER A 503 2.99 7.42 -25.69
CA SER A 503 2.29 6.22 -26.15
C SER A 503 0.83 6.19 -25.70
N GLN A 504 -0.03 5.75 -26.60
CA GLN A 504 -1.44 5.43 -26.34
C GLN A 504 -1.68 3.95 -26.03
N LYS A 505 -0.61 3.13 -26.00
CA LYS A 505 -0.70 1.67 -25.97
C LYS A 505 -0.18 1.04 -24.70
N VAL A 506 0.60 1.77 -23.90
CA VAL A 506 1.15 1.29 -22.63
C VAL A 506 1.55 2.49 -21.78
N THR A 507 1.49 2.33 -20.46
CA THR A 507 1.94 3.32 -19.48
C THR A 507 2.68 2.60 -18.34
N PRO A 508 3.71 3.22 -17.74
CA PRO A 508 4.28 2.76 -16.48
C PRO A 508 3.21 2.68 -15.37
N GLY A 509 3.47 1.85 -14.36
CA GLY A 509 2.62 1.60 -13.21
C GLY A 509 1.58 0.49 -13.40
N LEU A 510 1.38 -0.06 -14.61
CA LEU A 510 0.41 -1.14 -14.86
C LEU A 510 0.97 -2.53 -14.52
N ALA A 511 0.08 -3.40 -14.04
CA ALA A 511 0.40 -4.80 -13.75
C ALA A 511 0.81 -5.57 -15.01
N LEU A 512 1.85 -6.40 -14.89
CA LEU A 512 2.35 -7.27 -15.94
C LEU A 512 1.80 -8.69 -15.73
N GLN A 513 1.01 -9.17 -16.69
CA GLN A 513 0.48 -10.53 -16.68
C GLN A 513 0.36 -11.08 -18.12
N PRO A 514 0.59 -12.39 -18.32
CA PRO A 514 1.05 -13.38 -17.35
C PRO A 514 2.53 -13.20 -16.94
N VAL A 515 2.92 -13.75 -15.78
CA VAL A 515 4.32 -13.82 -15.29
C VAL A 515 4.94 -15.19 -15.56
N SER A 516 6.25 -15.32 -15.36
CA SER A 516 7.01 -16.55 -15.50
C SER A 516 6.76 -17.51 -14.33
N THR A 517 6.99 -18.80 -14.57
CA THR A 517 6.82 -19.86 -13.56
C THR A 517 8.08 -20.72 -13.47
N TYR A 518 8.39 -21.21 -12.27
CA TYR A 518 9.57 -22.04 -12.03
C TYR A 518 9.47 -23.35 -12.81
N GLN A 519 10.48 -23.66 -13.64
CA GLN A 519 10.48 -24.81 -14.57
C GLN A 519 9.30 -24.84 -15.56
N GLY A 520 8.58 -23.73 -15.74
CA GLY A 520 7.40 -23.66 -16.60
C GLY A 520 7.49 -22.56 -17.65
N GLU A 521 6.34 -22.02 -18.04
CA GLU A 521 6.27 -20.94 -19.02
C GLU A 521 7.06 -19.72 -18.54
N GLN A 522 7.88 -19.18 -19.44
CA GLN A 522 8.62 -17.94 -19.23
C GLN A 522 7.93 -16.80 -19.98
N ARG A 523 7.83 -15.63 -19.34
CA ARG A 523 7.21 -14.42 -19.90
C ARG A 523 8.19 -13.28 -19.81
N PHE A 524 8.29 -12.47 -20.86
CA PHE A 524 9.35 -11.47 -20.96
C PHE A 524 8.81 -10.07 -21.23
N ILE A 525 9.58 -9.05 -20.85
CA ILE A 525 9.43 -7.67 -21.31
C ILE A 525 10.73 -7.24 -21.99
N ASN A 526 10.62 -6.54 -23.12
CA ASN A 526 11.77 -5.95 -23.80
C ASN A 526 11.85 -4.47 -23.44
N ILE A 527 12.93 -4.05 -22.79
CA ILE A 527 13.13 -2.69 -22.32
C ILE A 527 14.37 -2.11 -22.99
N SER A 528 14.21 -0.92 -23.59
CA SER A 528 15.33 -0.13 -24.06
C SER A 528 15.25 1.30 -23.55
N ILE A 529 16.38 1.84 -23.13
CA ILE A 529 16.56 3.24 -22.78
C ILE A 529 17.57 3.82 -23.75
N LYS A 530 17.22 4.89 -24.47
CA LYS A 530 18.05 5.45 -25.57
C LYS A 530 18.06 6.98 -25.54
N GLN A 531 19.23 7.59 -25.58
CA GLN A 531 19.36 9.04 -25.72
C GLN A 531 19.34 9.46 -27.19
N GLU A 532 18.51 10.43 -27.53
CA GLU A 532 18.48 10.97 -28.88
C GLU A 532 19.61 11.95 -29.16
N LEU A 533 20.33 11.78 -30.27
CA LEU A 533 21.44 12.66 -30.62
C LEU A 533 21.05 14.14 -30.81
N LYS A 534 19.87 14.42 -31.36
CA LYS A 534 19.43 15.77 -31.71
C LYS A 534 18.85 16.53 -30.51
N THR A 535 17.82 15.97 -29.86
CA THR A 535 17.19 16.63 -28.70
C THR A 535 17.88 16.32 -27.38
N LYS A 536 18.69 15.25 -27.31
CA LYS A 536 19.28 14.69 -26.08
C LYS A 536 18.26 14.13 -25.08
N ASN A 537 17.01 13.99 -25.49
CA ASN A 537 15.96 13.35 -24.68
C ASN A 537 16.26 11.85 -24.49
N TRP A 538 16.01 11.35 -23.29
CA TRP A 538 16.14 9.93 -22.94
C TRP A 538 14.83 9.21 -23.16
N TRP A 539 14.74 8.42 -24.22
CA TRP A 539 13.55 7.67 -24.61
C TRP A 539 13.48 6.31 -23.92
N LEU A 540 12.29 5.98 -23.41
CA LEU A 540 11.93 4.66 -22.89
C LEU A 540 11.09 3.90 -23.91
N PHE A 541 11.51 2.66 -24.21
CA PHE A 541 10.81 1.75 -25.10
C PHE A 541 10.36 0.49 -24.38
N PHE A 542 9.14 0.05 -24.71
CA PHE A 542 8.58 -1.26 -24.33
C PHE A 542 8.33 -2.07 -25.60
N GLY A 543 9.24 -3.00 -25.91
CA GLY A 543 9.37 -3.57 -27.25
C GLY A 543 9.67 -2.46 -28.27
N ASP A 544 8.87 -2.39 -29.32
CA ASP A 544 9.03 -1.38 -30.37
C ASP A 544 8.24 -0.08 -30.10
N GLU A 545 7.50 -0.03 -28.98
CA GLU A 545 6.68 1.13 -28.64
C GLU A 545 7.48 2.12 -27.79
N GLY A 546 7.70 3.32 -28.32
CA GLY A 546 8.22 4.46 -27.55
C GLY A 546 7.16 4.92 -26.55
N VAL A 547 7.35 4.58 -25.28
CA VAL A 547 6.41 4.88 -24.18
C VAL A 547 6.36 6.38 -23.94
N GLY A 548 7.53 6.99 -23.87
CA GLY A 548 7.75 8.36 -23.47
C GLY A 548 9.25 8.67 -23.35
N TYR A 549 9.57 9.82 -22.81
CA TYR A 549 10.95 10.24 -22.62
C TYR A 549 11.13 11.15 -21.40
N TRP A 550 12.35 11.18 -20.88
CA TRP A 550 12.81 12.20 -19.94
C TRP A 550 13.55 13.29 -20.71
N PRO A 551 13.07 14.55 -20.66
CA PRO A 551 13.78 15.67 -21.26
C PRO A 551 15.19 15.85 -20.66
N LYS A 552 16.15 16.29 -21.48
CA LYS A 552 17.54 16.50 -21.00
C LYS A 552 17.62 17.51 -19.86
N GLU A 553 16.69 18.46 -19.82
CA GLU A 553 16.61 19.56 -18.85
C GLU A 553 16.47 19.05 -17.41
N LEU A 554 15.98 17.81 -17.22
CA LEU A 554 15.90 17.18 -15.91
C LEU A 554 17.27 16.78 -15.34
N PHE A 555 18.29 16.69 -16.18
CA PHE A 555 19.59 16.12 -15.83
C PHE A 555 20.71 17.16 -15.94
N GLY A 556 21.73 16.99 -15.10
CA GLY A 556 23.04 17.62 -15.26
C GLY A 556 23.87 16.81 -16.25
N THR A 557 24.59 15.79 -15.74
CA THR A 557 25.57 15.06 -16.55
C THR A 557 24.96 14.07 -17.52
N LEU A 558 23.76 13.53 -17.23
CA LEU A 558 23.11 12.57 -18.12
C LEU A 558 22.61 13.25 -19.41
N GLY A 559 22.52 14.58 -19.43
CA GLY A 559 22.22 15.37 -20.63
C GLY A 559 23.26 15.17 -21.75
N ASP A 560 24.50 14.81 -21.41
CA ASP A 560 25.61 14.62 -22.35
C ASP A 560 25.83 13.15 -22.77
N GLY A 561 24.99 12.25 -22.27
CA GLY A 561 25.11 10.81 -22.45
C GLY A 561 25.42 10.09 -21.15
N ALA A 562 25.33 8.77 -21.16
CA ALA A 562 25.61 7.95 -19.99
C ALA A 562 27.09 7.55 -19.94
N THR A 563 27.64 7.46 -18.73
CA THR A 563 28.98 6.88 -18.49
C THR A 563 28.92 5.47 -17.94
N ARG A 564 27.71 5.01 -17.59
CA ARG A 564 27.41 3.64 -17.18
C ARG A 564 26.11 3.14 -17.76
N ALA A 565 26.08 1.85 -17.99
CA ALA A 565 24.88 1.09 -18.27
C ALA A 565 24.91 -0.19 -17.44
N GLY A 566 23.73 -0.67 -17.04
CA GLY A 566 23.66 -1.88 -16.25
C GLY A 566 22.33 -2.58 -16.31
N TRP A 567 22.35 -3.81 -15.80
CA TRP A 567 21.26 -4.76 -15.81
C TRP A 567 21.27 -5.54 -14.51
N GLY A 568 20.10 -5.91 -14.00
CA GLY A 568 19.99 -6.83 -12.87
C GLY A 568 18.93 -6.41 -11.87
N GLY A 569 19.13 -6.82 -10.62
CA GLY A 569 18.14 -6.68 -9.57
C GLY A 569 18.57 -5.82 -8.40
N GLU A 570 17.56 -5.23 -7.77
CA GLU A 570 17.66 -4.48 -6.53
C GLU A 570 16.52 -4.91 -5.61
N ILE A 571 16.80 -5.06 -4.32
CA ILE A 571 15.79 -5.19 -3.29
C ILE A 571 15.97 -4.12 -2.24
N TYR A 572 14.89 -3.82 -1.53
CA TYR A 572 14.92 -3.09 -0.27
C TYR A 572 14.18 -3.90 0.79
N THR A 573 14.71 -3.86 2.00
CA THR A 573 14.02 -4.29 3.21
C THR A 573 14.45 -3.43 4.38
N SER A 574 13.57 -3.22 5.35
CA SER A 574 13.98 -2.66 6.63
C SER A 574 15.08 -3.53 7.27
N PRO A 575 16.12 -2.96 7.91
CA PRO A 575 17.22 -3.74 8.51
C PRO A 575 16.80 -4.77 9.55
N LYS A 576 15.58 -4.65 10.12
CA LYS A 576 15.04 -5.55 11.13
C LYS A 576 14.16 -6.67 10.55
N GLU A 577 13.83 -6.59 9.27
CA GLU A 577 12.90 -7.48 8.59
C GLU A 577 13.64 -8.47 7.69
N ALA A 578 13.00 -9.60 7.41
CA ALA A 578 13.61 -10.68 6.65
C ALA A 578 13.59 -10.37 5.15
N ALA A 579 14.77 -10.26 4.52
CA ALA A 579 14.89 -9.74 3.14
C ALA A 579 14.05 -10.52 2.10
N PRO A 580 13.48 -9.84 1.08
CA PRO A 580 12.67 -10.48 0.06
C PRO A 580 13.51 -11.31 -0.92
N GLY A 581 12.85 -12.13 -1.73
CA GLY A 581 13.49 -12.77 -2.88
C GLY A 581 13.85 -11.75 -3.97
N MET A 582 15.02 -11.92 -4.59
CA MET A 582 15.44 -11.11 -5.74
C MET A 582 15.15 -11.85 -7.05
N GLY A 583 14.60 -11.15 -8.04
CA GLY A 583 14.27 -11.74 -9.34
C GLY A 583 13.20 -12.81 -9.20
N SER A 584 13.55 -14.07 -9.46
CA SER A 584 12.64 -15.21 -9.28
C SER A 584 12.63 -15.79 -7.86
N GLY A 585 13.50 -15.32 -6.97
CA GLY A 585 13.73 -15.95 -5.67
C GLY A 585 14.73 -17.13 -5.72
N HIS A 586 15.32 -17.41 -6.89
CA HIS A 586 16.22 -18.54 -7.11
C HIS A 586 17.62 -18.10 -7.53
N PHE A 587 18.60 -18.95 -7.27
CA PHE A 587 19.99 -18.64 -7.57
C PHE A 587 20.29 -18.78 -9.08
N PRO A 588 21.18 -17.95 -9.65
CA PRO A 588 21.60 -18.00 -11.06
C PRO A 588 22.06 -19.38 -11.54
N GLU A 589 22.68 -20.16 -10.66
CA GLU A 589 23.20 -21.50 -10.91
C GLU A 589 22.10 -22.50 -11.30
N GLU A 590 20.84 -22.21 -10.95
CA GLU A 590 19.70 -23.04 -11.33
C GLU A 590 19.36 -22.92 -12.83
N GLY A 591 19.73 -21.83 -13.50
CA GLY A 591 19.58 -21.65 -14.95
C GLY A 591 18.37 -20.81 -15.40
N PRO A 592 18.24 -20.54 -16.72
CA PRO A 592 17.37 -19.50 -17.28
C PRO A 592 15.86 -19.75 -17.23
N ASN A 593 15.42 -20.97 -16.88
CA ASN A 593 14.01 -21.33 -16.67
C ASN A 593 13.59 -21.34 -15.19
N LYS A 594 14.49 -20.93 -14.30
CA LYS A 594 14.33 -20.97 -12.84
C LYS A 594 14.76 -19.66 -12.19
N ALA A 595 15.92 -19.15 -12.59
CA ALA A 595 16.45 -17.85 -12.18
C ALA A 595 15.85 -16.70 -13.00
N CYS A 596 16.01 -15.47 -12.53
CA CYS A 596 15.73 -14.30 -13.35
C CYS A 596 16.85 -14.13 -14.38
N VAL A 597 16.46 -13.96 -15.64
CA VAL A 597 17.37 -13.81 -16.78
C VAL A 597 17.10 -12.49 -17.50
N ILE A 598 18.18 -11.82 -17.88
CA ILE A 598 18.15 -10.70 -18.82
C ILE A 598 19.03 -11.09 -20.00
N TYR A 599 18.45 -11.18 -21.20
CA TYR A 599 19.18 -11.50 -22.42
C TYR A 599 19.11 -10.33 -23.42
N GLY A 600 19.84 -10.43 -24.52
CA GLY A 600 19.92 -9.35 -25.53
C GLY A 600 20.60 -8.11 -24.98
N LEU A 601 21.55 -8.29 -24.05
CA LEU A 601 22.29 -7.20 -23.42
C LEU A 601 23.08 -6.46 -24.51
N SER A 602 22.80 -5.16 -24.65
CA SER A 602 23.50 -4.33 -25.63
C SER A 602 23.53 -2.87 -25.21
N LEU A 603 24.61 -2.20 -25.62
CA LEU A 603 24.77 -0.75 -25.49
C LEU A 603 24.29 -0.06 -26.76
N VAL A 604 23.75 1.13 -26.59
CA VAL A 604 23.28 1.97 -27.68
C VAL A 604 24.37 2.99 -28.01
N GLY A 605 24.64 3.18 -29.29
CA GLY A 605 25.67 4.12 -29.77
C GLY A 605 27.09 3.55 -29.77
N THR A 606 27.27 2.25 -29.56
CA THR A 606 28.56 1.55 -29.72
C THR A 606 28.49 0.56 -30.88
N GLU A 607 29.55 0.45 -31.68
CA GLU A 607 29.60 -0.46 -32.84
C GLU A 607 29.82 -1.93 -32.44
N LYS A 608 30.29 -2.17 -31.21
CA LYS A 608 30.55 -3.50 -30.67
C LYS A 608 29.80 -3.68 -29.34
N PRO A 609 29.32 -4.90 -29.04
CA PRO A 609 28.87 -5.23 -27.69
C PRO A 609 30.04 -5.02 -26.70
N PRO A 610 29.75 -4.71 -25.43
CA PRO A 610 30.80 -4.53 -24.43
C PRO A 610 31.64 -5.82 -24.33
N ALA A 611 32.96 -5.67 -24.35
CA ALA A 611 33.85 -6.80 -24.17
C ALA A 611 33.62 -7.42 -22.79
N GLU A 612 33.75 -8.74 -22.68
CA GLU A 612 33.50 -9.43 -21.41
C GLU A 612 34.38 -8.90 -20.27
N GLU A 613 35.59 -8.45 -20.58
CA GLU A 613 36.52 -7.83 -19.64
C GLU A 613 36.04 -6.49 -19.08
N ASP A 614 35.17 -5.77 -19.80
CA ASP A 614 34.58 -4.49 -19.39
C ASP A 614 33.34 -4.67 -18.51
N LEU A 615 32.74 -5.86 -18.52
CA LEU A 615 31.59 -6.20 -17.69
C LEU A 615 32.02 -6.45 -16.26
N LYS A 616 31.33 -5.80 -15.32
CA LYS A 616 31.60 -5.87 -13.88
C LYS A 616 30.36 -6.34 -13.15
N MET A 617 30.52 -7.35 -12.32
CA MET A 617 29.47 -7.83 -11.43
C MET A 617 29.51 -7.03 -10.12
N GLY A 618 28.38 -6.41 -9.76
CA GLY A 618 28.19 -5.68 -8.51
C GLY A 618 27.20 -6.43 -7.62
N VAL A 619 27.68 -6.95 -6.49
CA VAL A 619 26.88 -7.70 -5.52
C VAL A 619 27.15 -7.18 -4.12
N SER A 620 26.09 -6.80 -3.40
CA SER A 620 26.20 -6.26 -2.04
C SER A 620 26.17 -7.31 -0.95
N LYS A 621 25.44 -8.42 -1.15
CA LYS A 621 25.36 -9.55 -0.22
C LYS A 621 25.50 -10.89 -0.94
N PRO A 622 26.73 -11.30 -1.30
CA PRO A 622 27.00 -12.46 -2.16
C PRO A 622 26.47 -13.80 -1.65
N ASP A 623 26.36 -13.96 -0.32
CA ASP A 623 25.80 -15.17 0.28
C ASP A 623 24.28 -15.30 0.06
N CYS A 624 23.61 -14.18 -0.22
CA CYS A 624 22.16 -14.11 -0.36
C CYS A 624 21.71 -13.92 -1.80
N TYR A 625 22.37 -13.03 -2.52
CA TYR A 625 22.01 -12.67 -3.88
C TYR A 625 23.23 -12.81 -4.76
N LYS A 626 23.01 -13.36 -5.95
CA LYS A 626 24.09 -13.66 -6.88
C LYS A 626 23.76 -13.14 -8.26
N VAL A 627 24.81 -12.91 -9.01
CA VAL A 627 24.77 -12.59 -10.43
C VAL A 627 25.77 -13.47 -11.16
N LYS A 628 25.39 -13.93 -12.34
CA LYS A 628 26.23 -14.72 -13.23
C LYS A 628 26.09 -14.19 -14.65
N TYR A 629 27.21 -13.84 -15.26
CA TYR A 629 27.26 -13.58 -16.69
C TYR A 629 27.27 -14.90 -17.46
N GLY A 630 26.41 -15.00 -18.48
CA GLY A 630 26.18 -16.24 -19.23
C GLY A 630 26.96 -16.35 -20.53
N GLY A 631 27.68 -15.29 -20.94
CA GLY A 631 28.32 -15.21 -22.25
C GLY A 631 27.34 -14.90 -23.38
N ASP A 632 27.83 -15.00 -24.62
CA ASP A 632 27.03 -14.87 -25.84
C ASP A 632 26.48 -16.24 -26.27
N SER A 633 25.16 -16.39 -26.31
CA SER A 633 24.51 -17.60 -26.85
C SER A 633 24.23 -17.52 -28.35
N GLY A 634 24.59 -16.41 -29.00
CA GLY A 634 24.33 -16.14 -30.41
C GLY A 634 22.86 -15.87 -30.72
N GLY A 635 22.60 -15.56 -32.00
CA GLY A 635 21.24 -15.28 -32.50
C GLY A 635 20.57 -14.09 -31.80
N GLN A 636 19.24 -14.16 -31.64
CA GLN A 636 18.46 -13.12 -30.94
C GLN A 636 18.62 -13.15 -29.42
N PHE A 637 19.13 -14.25 -28.86
CA PHE A 637 19.34 -14.37 -27.41
C PHE A 637 20.57 -13.56 -26.99
N GLY A 638 21.65 -13.64 -27.78
CA GLY A 638 22.85 -12.83 -27.62
C GLY A 638 23.51 -13.00 -26.25
N HIS A 639 24.14 -11.93 -25.78
CA HIS A 639 24.67 -11.82 -24.43
C HIS A 639 23.56 -11.85 -23.39
N PHE A 640 23.76 -12.59 -22.30
CA PHE A 640 22.79 -12.70 -21.21
C PHE A 640 23.43 -12.76 -19.84
N MET A 641 22.62 -12.48 -18.82
CA MET A 641 22.96 -12.63 -17.41
C MET A 641 21.82 -13.28 -16.64
N LEU A 642 22.17 -13.92 -15.54
CA LEU A 642 21.26 -14.50 -14.57
C LEU A 642 21.50 -13.84 -13.22
N PHE A 643 20.44 -13.51 -12.50
CA PHE A 643 20.54 -12.97 -11.15
C PHE A 643 19.37 -13.44 -10.29
N GLY A 644 19.56 -13.41 -8.97
CA GLY A 644 18.52 -13.75 -8.02
C GLY A 644 19.05 -14.27 -6.70
N GLY A 645 18.13 -14.64 -5.83
CA GLY A 645 18.43 -15.23 -4.53
C GLY A 645 17.18 -15.36 -3.67
N PRO A 646 17.18 -16.27 -2.68
CA PRO A 646 16.01 -16.63 -1.90
C PRO A 646 15.59 -15.53 -0.92
N PRO A 647 14.31 -15.55 -0.49
CA PRO A 647 13.85 -14.72 0.62
C PRO A 647 14.46 -15.18 1.96
N ASN A 648 14.27 -14.37 3.00
CA ASN A 648 14.66 -14.66 4.39
C ASN A 648 16.16 -14.87 4.61
N CYS A 649 17.01 -14.29 3.76
CA CYS A 649 18.45 -14.47 3.89
C CYS A 649 19.02 -13.67 5.08
N LYS A 650 19.18 -14.35 6.23
CA LYS A 650 19.81 -13.82 7.44
C LYS A 650 21.32 -13.72 7.26
N SER A 651 21.94 -12.67 7.81
CA SER A 651 23.41 -12.64 7.94
C SER A 651 23.82 -13.87 8.75
N ILE A 652 24.76 -14.66 8.25
CA ILE A 652 25.57 -15.49 9.13
C ILE A 652 26.35 -14.46 9.97
N THR A 653 26.09 -14.46 11.28
CA THR A 653 26.80 -13.64 12.27
C THR A 653 28.27 -14.03 12.34
#